data_AF-A0A952WZ03-F1
#
_entry.id   AF-A0A952WZ03-F1
#
_cell.length_a   1.000
_cell.length_b   1.000
_cell.length_c   1.000
_cell.angle_alpha   90.00
_cell.angle_beta   90.00
_cell.angle_gamma   90.00
#
_symmetry.space_group_name_H-M   'P 1'
#
loop_
_entity.id
_entity.type
_entity.pdbx_description
1 polymer ?
#
loop_
_entity_poly.entity_id
_entity_poly.type
_entity_poly.pdbx_seq_one_letter_code
_entity_poly.pdbx_strand_id
1 'polypeptide(L)'
;MSDATDRPGPNPAPDAPSVPGTPLEGAAPPASNAPPAPPPDETQPPQDELPEYEPLTPELVEEEAIRGDIVLRGAVVLLALLLGWTHLADSSVLVKVRTGEYLTSHGILPPRTDVFSNSATNHPWVNLSWAGDIVLSVLHSLGGDRMLTVWAAVVAALAFWLLGRTSRPGAPTWWSSIAGGAALVAAFPWLAAGPDVLTILGLAWLLRTLQRAVQQGDPRLMLRLGIGFFLWSNVDPRAWIGLAIVWLFALGHWLRQGETAGAGILPRSLAMAAGAATIAALIHPFHWHVLKSPYVQFAIEYPEIATYTGLGPHFPWMWQPMSGAPFWSLLDVHAIVGLSLAGVALLALLLNVRQFHAGWALLWLFVNGLAAARGHLLPAAAIVNAVIAGLNAQAWYARTFRQTYSIAWTELLFSRGGRAVTVFGMFGLAYLMLNGALTGPAGRRLGMGLDWRLRTAVSSYAKLIDGTFDDRPFNGRVEHGDILIWLGQKPFVDSRLAMYAQGPENLLDVHRDTYFAFMPASESNPRAGRPDVWRKTFDDYQLTRLLVRLTGEDPGKYDLLLRFLMNPELRLTRIQAAAAEMCRFDAGAGPELRAYVDQQPGTRFLTQAFRGADVAPPEGLAIWPRELTTYEKWLIQPEPWLPESGQLAMHYAFLSSALPQQLANPQAASEAGIALRMLAIREARRALRDDPNLARIHHLIALTCYSMLSQERAFFAQLGQNYSSDLRTAEILAAFNAALMTAANKAVLHEELAQYLVSLNYRDVAFQHLKELNRQTGRWTALLPSDPNYAAARDANRQLYRQLNEDLPKIAEQVREQLDKGADPVAVAQAAMQAGCPELALQTINDHETDLVQNPVASLVQAQLMMAVGRTEEAWERLEGMAAYVQSGTELDSVWRVTTAYANVANGNYSRTVELFSQELDELAVSRLRSLLDGSPLISGVPLKQQLFAASRARSALEALYSFPDQQSLLLFQRALIELQQGRLSRARADLSEALSAAPDSAFRPLIVYYHYLQTGESLPIEGPGVQIPIWSGMFADDPVSDESTEAATPDAESPQESPGDPPAEAPAEESPSAESVEEPPPESALPDAAPPADAERPDSSAAPSPAESQ
;
A
#
# COMPACT_ATOMS: atom_id res chain seq x y z
N MET A 1 -46.65 3.72 12.95
CA MET A 1 -46.65 3.36 14.39
C MET A 1 -45.36 3.95 14.94
N SER A 2 -45.30 5.24 15.32
CA SER A 2 -45.67 5.88 16.63
C SER A 2 -44.96 5.19 17.80
N ASP A 3 -44.05 5.77 18.59
CA ASP A 3 -43.85 7.14 19.15
C ASP A 3 -42.34 7.52 19.13
N ALA A 4 -41.84 8.73 18.85
CA ALA A 4 -42.04 10.09 19.39
C ALA A 4 -41.33 10.37 20.75
N THR A 5 -40.21 11.10 20.71
CA THR A 5 -39.94 12.29 21.56
C THR A 5 -38.85 13.19 20.97
N ASP A 6 -39.14 14.48 21.04
CA ASP A 6 -38.48 15.67 20.47
C ASP A 6 -37.01 15.94 20.83
N ARG A 7 -36.31 16.55 19.87
CA ARG A 7 -35.12 17.41 20.07
C ARG A 7 -35.37 18.76 19.41
N PRO A 8 -35.01 19.88 20.05
CA PRO A 8 -34.68 21.11 19.33
C PRO A 8 -33.17 21.44 19.47
N GLY A 9 -32.53 21.83 18.37
CA GLY A 9 -31.33 22.68 18.40
C GLY A 9 -31.73 24.16 18.29
N PRO A 10 -30.83 25.10 17.97
CA PRO A 10 -29.36 25.12 18.12
C PRO A 10 -28.88 26.37 18.90
N ASN A 11 -27.60 26.44 19.30
CA ASN A 11 -26.96 27.71 19.67
C ASN A 11 -25.49 27.74 19.17
N PRO A 12 -24.97 28.92 18.75
CA PRO A 12 -23.73 29.05 17.98
C PRO A 12 -22.46 29.23 18.82
N ALA A 13 -21.33 29.24 18.11
CA ALA A 13 -19.93 29.15 18.52
C ALA A 13 -19.37 30.20 19.51
N PRO A 14 -18.17 29.96 20.11
CA PRO A 14 -17.52 30.87 21.05
C PRO A 14 -16.43 31.74 20.39
N ASP A 15 -16.32 32.99 20.84
CA ASP A 15 -15.18 33.88 20.62
C ASP A 15 -14.36 34.05 21.91
N ALA A 16 -13.04 34.10 21.73
CA ALA A 16 -12.00 34.22 22.76
C ALA A 16 -12.02 35.55 23.54
N PRO A 17 -11.26 35.63 24.66
CA PRO A 17 -10.52 36.87 24.84
C PRO A 17 -9.09 36.73 25.38
N SER A 18 -8.37 37.79 25.05
CA SER A 18 -7.00 38.19 25.30
C SER A 18 -6.70 38.66 26.74
N VAL A 19 -5.46 38.41 27.16
CA VAL A 19 -4.70 39.05 28.26
C VAL A 19 -4.27 40.45 27.74
N PRO A 20 -4.07 41.55 28.51
CA PRO A 20 -3.27 41.59 29.74
C PRO A 20 -3.52 42.69 30.81
N GLY A 21 -2.88 42.50 31.98
CA GLY A 21 -2.18 43.59 32.68
C GLY A 21 -2.82 44.17 33.94
N THR A 22 -2.25 43.85 35.09
CA THR A 22 -2.44 44.56 36.36
C THR A 22 -1.19 45.35 36.73
N PRO A 23 -1.35 46.55 37.32
CA PRO A 23 -0.45 46.98 38.38
C PRO A 23 -1.18 47.51 39.62
N LEU A 24 -0.66 47.04 40.76
CA LEU A 24 -0.35 47.74 42.02
C LEU A 24 -1.39 48.59 42.79
N GLU A 25 -1.28 48.38 44.10
CA GLU A 25 -1.22 49.37 45.20
C GLU A 25 -2.40 49.34 46.20
N GLY A 26 -2.05 49.10 47.45
CA GLY A 26 -2.98 48.97 48.58
C GLY A 26 -3.03 50.22 49.46
N ALA A 27 -4.05 50.29 50.32
CA ALA A 27 -3.98 50.78 51.70
C ALA A 27 -5.39 50.79 52.34
N ALA A 28 -5.55 49.95 53.36
CA ALA A 28 -6.19 50.09 54.70
C ALA A 28 -7.06 51.34 55.04
N PRO A 29 -7.79 51.42 56.20
CA PRO A 29 -8.07 50.43 57.28
C PRO A 29 -9.55 50.55 57.82
N PRO A 30 -9.90 50.48 59.13
CA PRO A 30 -10.37 49.27 59.84
C PRO A 30 -11.63 49.47 60.75
N ALA A 31 -12.02 48.40 61.49
CA ALA A 31 -12.62 48.37 62.85
C ALA A 31 -14.02 49.04 63.06
N SER A 32 -14.96 48.58 63.91
CA SER A 32 -15.09 47.50 64.90
C SER A 32 -16.54 47.54 65.47
N ASN A 33 -16.94 46.46 66.14
CA ASN A 33 -17.99 46.29 67.18
C ASN A 33 -19.46 46.14 66.76
N ALA A 34 -20.04 44.96 67.00
CA ALA A 34 -20.80 44.67 68.23
C ALA A 34 -21.36 43.21 68.28
N PRO A 35 -21.69 42.68 69.48
CA PRO A 35 -21.86 41.24 69.79
C PRO A 35 -23.33 40.88 70.16
N PRO A 36 -23.65 39.79 70.90
CA PRO A 36 -23.66 38.37 70.51
C PRO A 36 -25.04 37.70 70.75
N ALA A 37 -25.27 36.49 70.21
CA ALA A 37 -26.32 35.56 70.64
C ALA A 37 -26.04 34.13 70.11
N PRO A 38 -26.86 33.12 70.47
CA PRO A 38 -26.77 32.19 71.60
C PRO A 38 -26.21 30.79 71.18
N PRO A 39 -25.97 29.84 72.11
CA PRO A 39 -25.27 28.59 71.79
C PRO A 39 -26.24 27.52 71.25
N PRO A 40 -25.89 26.80 70.17
CA PRO A 40 -26.57 25.57 69.79
C PRO A 40 -25.67 24.33 69.83
N ASP A 41 -26.33 23.26 70.28
CA ASP A 41 -26.09 21.81 70.29
C ASP A 41 -24.96 21.20 69.43
N GLU A 42 -24.25 20.27 70.10
CA GLU A 42 -23.45 19.21 69.49
C GLU A 42 -24.34 18.28 68.66
N THR A 43 -24.41 18.48 67.34
CA THR A 43 -24.56 17.44 66.29
C THR A 43 -24.57 18.05 64.89
N GLN A 44 -23.51 18.78 64.55
CA GLN A 44 -23.11 19.02 63.16
C GLN A 44 -21.70 18.42 62.96
N PRO A 45 -21.47 17.55 61.95
CA PRO A 45 -20.10 17.16 61.61
C PRO A 45 -19.35 18.44 61.20
N PRO A 46 -18.08 18.60 61.63
CA PRO A 46 -17.31 19.79 61.30
C PRO A 46 -17.26 19.97 59.79
N GLN A 47 -17.51 21.20 59.33
CA GLN A 47 -17.27 21.61 57.96
C GLN A 47 -15.82 21.26 57.60
N ASP A 48 -15.63 20.54 56.50
CA ASP A 48 -14.35 20.02 56.01
C ASP A 48 -13.25 21.11 56.01
N GLU A 49 -12.50 21.20 57.10
CA GLU A 49 -11.17 21.79 57.11
C GLU A 49 -10.32 20.96 56.15
N LEU A 50 -9.70 21.62 55.16
CA LEU A 50 -8.66 20.99 54.33
C LEU A 50 -7.69 20.26 55.28
N PRO A 51 -7.34 18.99 55.02
CA PRO A 51 -6.53 18.21 55.95
C PRO A 51 -5.25 18.99 56.31
N GLU A 52 -4.95 19.08 57.61
CA GLU A 52 -3.74 19.73 58.14
C GLU A 52 -2.53 19.32 57.30
N TYR A 53 -1.75 20.31 56.85
CA TYR A 53 -0.54 20.09 56.06
C TYR A 53 0.47 19.29 56.90
N GLU A 54 0.54 17.98 56.66
CA GLU A 54 1.53 17.11 57.29
C GLU A 54 2.94 17.55 56.83
N PRO A 55 3.83 17.99 57.73
CA PRO A 55 5.16 18.46 57.34
C PRO A 55 5.98 17.33 56.74
N LEU A 56 6.63 17.60 55.60
CA LEU A 56 7.38 16.60 54.85
C LEU A 56 8.55 16.04 55.67
N THR A 57 8.44 14.80 56.16
CA THR A 57 9.51 14.09 56.88
C THR A 57 10.36 13.24 55.92
N PRO A 58 11.62 12.89 56.30
CA PRO A 58 12.46 11.98 55.51
C PRO A 58 11.81 10.61 55.26
N GLU A 59 11.05 10.10 56.24
CA GLU A 59 10.32 8.83 56.13
C GLU A 59 9.21 8.92 55.09
N LEU A 60 8.46 10.04 55.04
CA LEU A 60 7.44 10.27 54.02
C LEU A 60 8.05 10.34 52.61
N VAL A 61 9.24 10.93 52.47
CA VAL A 61 9.98 10.98 51.20
C VAL A 61 10.46 9.58 50.77
N GLU A 62 10.90 8.74 51.72
CA GLU A 62 11.25 7.35 51.47
C GLU A 62 10.03 6.54 51.00
N GLU A 63 8.89 6.65 51.69
CA GLU A 63 7.65 5.98 51.32
C GLU A 63 7.15 6.42 49.93
N GLU A 64 7.26 7.70 49.61
CA GLU A 64 6.94 8.22 48.28
C GLU A 64 7.90 7.67 47.21
N ALA A 65 9.20 7.60 47.50
CA ALA A 65 10.19 7.04 46.60
C ALA A 65 9.93 5.55 46.33
N ILE A 66 9.56 4.77 47.35
CA ILE A 66 9.16 3.37 47.24
C ILE A 66 7.89 3.23 46.38
N ARG A 67 6.88 4.07 46.62
CA ARG A 67 5.66 4.12 45.80
C ARG A 67 5.98 4.46 44.34
N GLY A 68 6.80 5.48 44.10
CA GLY A 68 7.26 5.87 42.77
C GLY A 68 8.01 4.75 42.04
N ASP A 69 8.86 4.02 42.75
CA ASP A 69 9.57 2.85 42.24
C ASP A 69 8.63 1.66 41.89
N ILE A 70 7.53 1.50 42.62
CA ILE A 70 6.47 0.53 42.27
C ILE A 70 5.74 0.99 41.00
N VAL A 71 5.38 2.28 40.91
CA VAL A 71 4.71 2.86 39.74
C VAL A 71 5.57 2.72 38.49
N LEU A 72 6.87 3.01 38.56
CA LEU A 72 7.79 2.88 37.43
C LEU A 72 7.91 1.44 36.93
N ARG A 73 8.00 0.47 37.83
CA ARG A 73 7.99 -0.95 37.45
C ARG A 73 6.65 -1.35 36.82
N GLY A 74 5.54 -0.88 37.38
CA GLY A 74 4.22 -1.06 36.79
C GLY A 74 4.11 -0.45 35.39
N ALA A 75 4.67 0.74 35.18
CA ALA A 75 4.70 1.42 33.89
C ALA A 75 5.51 0.65 32.85
N VAL A 76 6.67 0.09 33.20
CA VAL A 76 7.43 -0.79 32.30
C VAL A 76 6.62 -2.04 31.91
N VAL A 77 5.90 -2.65 32.85
CA VAL A 77 5.04 -3.81 32.56
C VAL A 77 3.86 -3.43 31.66
N LEU A 78 3.23 -2.28 31.91
CA LEU A 78 2.14 -1.76 31.07
C LEU A 78 2.64 -1.42 29.67
N LEU A 79 3.82 -0.81 29.55
CA LEU A 79 4.48 -0.58 28.27
C LEU A 79 4.82 -1.90 27.58
N ALA A 80 5.27 -2.92 28.30
CA ALA A 80 5.56 -4.23 27.71
C ALA A 80 4.29 -4.90 27.17
N LEU A 81 3.17 -4.77 27.89
CA LEU A 81 1.86 -5.21 27.42
C LEU A 81 1.47 -4.44 26.15
N LEU A 82 1.59 -3.11 26.15
CA LEU A 82 1.28 -2.25 25.00
C LEU A 82 2.13 -2.61 23.79
N LEU A 83 3.46 -2.68 23.94
CA LEU A 83 4.40 -2.96 22.86
C LEU A 83 4.32 -4.40 22.34
N GLY A 84 3.84 -5.35 23.15
CA GLY A 84 3.48 -6.69 22.68
C GLY A 84 2.12 -6.76 21.99
N TRP A 85 1.26 -5.74 22.15
CA TRP A 85 -0.08 -5.66 21.56
C TRP A 85 -0.03 -5.08 20.14
N THR A 86 0.68 -5.78 19.26
CA THR A 86 0.93 -5.33 17.88
C THR A 86 0.40 -6.31 16.83
N HIS A 87 0.16 -5.78 15.63
CA HIS A 87 -0.21 -6.61 14.48
C HIS A 87 0.89 -7.62 14.13
N LEU A 88 0.47 -8.83 13.72
CA LEU A 88 1.37 -9.91 13.31
C LEU A 88 1.82 -9.69 11.87
N ALA A 89 3.07 -9.27 11.69
CA ALA A 89 3.67 -9.03 10.38
C ALA A 89 4.55 -10.20 9.89
N ASP A 90 4.98 -11.09 10.78
CA ASP A 90 5.87 -12.21 10.47
C ASP A 90 5.07 -13.42 9.94
N SER A 91 5.37 -13.85 8.71
CA SER A 91 4.70 -14.99 8.06
C SER A 91 5.07 -16.34 8.70
N SER A 92 6.21 -16.44 9.37
CA SER A 92 6.67 -17.70 9.98
C SER A 92 5.70 -18.20 11.08
N VAL A 93 4.95 -17.28 11.71
CA VAL A 93 3.89 -17.60 12.67
C VAL A 93 2.80 -18.46 12.03
N LEU A 94 2.48 -18.23 10.75
CA LEU A 94 1.47 -19.01 10.02
C LEU A 94 1.91 -20.48 9.88
N VAL A 95 3.19 -20.72 9.57
CA VAL A 95 3.76 -22.08 9.48
C VAL A 95 3.73 -22.78 10.84
N LYS A 96 3.99 -22.04 11.93
CA LYS A 96 3.93 -22.59 13.29
C LYS A 96 2.53 -23.02 13.68
N VAL A 97 1.53 -22.20 13.38
CA VAL A 97 0.11 -22.56 13.62
C VAL A 97 -0.26 -23.80 12.80
N ARG A 98 0.05 -23.84 11.50
CA ARG A 98 -0.21 -25.02 10.65
C ARG A 98 0.53 -26.27 11.11
N THR A 99 1.76 -26.10 11.61
CA THR A 99 2.52 -27.20 12.21
C THR A 99 1.80 -27.75 13.44
N GLY A 100 1.34 -26.90 14.36
CA GLY A 100 0.58 -27.35 15.53
C GLY A 100 -0.75 -28.02 15.18
N GLU A 101 -1.48 -27.49 14.18
CA GLU A 101 -2.72 -28.11 13.65
C GLU A 101 -2.44 -29.49 13.04
N TYR A 102 -1.32 -29.65 12.34
CA TYR A 102 -0.90 -30.95 11.81
C TYR A 102 -0.54 -31.94 12.92
N LEU A 103 0.23 -31.52 13.93
CA LEU A 103 0.59 -32.39 15.06
C LEU A 103 -0.63 -32.80 15.90
N THR A 104 -1.57 -31.89 16.13
CA THR A 104 -2.79 -32.23 16.88
C THR A 104 -3.70 -33.22 16.14
N SER A 105 -3.67 -33.22 14.80
CA SER A 105 -4.48 -34.12 13.96
C SER A 105 -3.80 -35.45 13.61
N HIS A 106 -2.47 -35.50 13.48
CA HIS A 106 -1.72 -36.67 13.00
C HIS A 106 -0.81 -37.31 14.06
N GLY A 107 -0.76 -36.74 15.27
CA GLY A 107 0.04 -37.21 16.39
C GLY A 107 0.93 -36.12 16.96
N ILE A 108 0.99 -36.03 18.30
CA ILE A 108 1.65 -34.93 19.03
C ILE A 108 3.16 -34.84 18.71
N LEU A 109 3.79 -35.96 18.32
CA LEU A 109 5.21 -36.00 18.01
C LEU A 109 5.46 -35.67 16.53
N PRO A 110 6.45 -34.80 16.22
CA PRO A 110 6.79 -34.48 14.84
C PRO A 110 7.16 -35.72 14.01
N PRO A 111 6.72 -35.79 12.74
CA PRO A 111 7.14 -36.84 11.83
C PRO A 111 8.64 -36.74 11.53
N ARG A 112 9.22 -37.84 11.05
CA ARG A 112 10.65 -37.89 10.72
C ARG A 112 10.99 -37.06 9.48
N THR A 113 10.08 -36.98 8.53
CA THR A 113 10.24 -36.29 7.24
C THR A 113 9.24 -35.16 7.10
N ASP A 114 9.57 -34.17 6.27
CA ASP A 114 8.67 -33.04 6.03
C ASP A 114 7.42 -33.45 5.24
N VAL A 115 6.32 -32.76 5.54
CA VAL A 115 5.00 -33.01 4.92
C VAL A 115 4.45 -31.78 4.19
N PHE A 116 5.07 -30.62 4.37
CA PHE A 116 4.57 -29.35 3.85
C PHE A 116 5.28 -28.93 2.55
N SER A 117 6.56 -29.22 2.39
CA SER A 117 7.36 -28.85 1.22
C SER A 117 7.20 -29.84 0.07
N ASN A 118 7.27 -29.35 -1.17
CA ASN A 118 7.37 -30.21 -2.36
C ASN A 118 8.82 -30.68 -2.62
N SER A 119 9.81 -29.82 -2.36
CA SER A 119 11.21 -30.08 -2.71
C SER A 119 11.95 -30.89 -1.63
N ALA A 120 11.52 -30.78 -0.37
CA ALA A 120 12.22 -31.31 0.79
C ALA A 120 11.51 -32.52 1.44
N THR A 121 10.64 -33.21 0.71
CA THR A 121 9.78 -34.31 1.22
C THR A 121 10.58 -35.44 1.89
N ASN A 122 11.82 -35.66 1.47
CA ASN A 122 12.70 -36.71 2.01
C ASN A 122 13.71 -36.19 3.05
N HIS A 123 13.72 -34.88 3.36
CA HIS A 123 14.65 -34.31 4.32
C HIS A 123 14.16 -34.53 5.76
N PRO A 124 15.09 -34.74 6.71
CA PRO A 124 14.74 -34.84 8.12
C PRO A 124 14.24 -33.49 8.64
N TRP A 125 13.03 -33.47 9.20
CA TRP A 125 12.46 -32.26 9.78
C TRP A 125 12.68 -32.21 11.29
N VAL A 126 13.61 -31.36 11.73
CA VAL A 126 13.94 -31.18 13.16
C VAL A 126 13.26 -29.91 13.68
N ASN A 127 12.13 -30.08 14.36
CA ASN A 127 11.38 -28.96 14.96
C ASN A 127 11.60 -28.86 16.49
N LEU A 128 12.54 -28.01 16.92
CA LEU A 128 12.83 -27.82 18.34
C LEU A 128 11.72 -27.06 19.10
N SER A 129 10.81 -26.37 18.42
CA SER A 129 9.70 -25.61 19.05
C SER A 129 8.35 -26.33 18.96
N TRP A 130 8.32 -27.65 18.75
CA TRP A 130 7.10 -28.41 18.49
C TRP A 130 5.98 -28.17 19.53
N ALA A 131 6.31 -28.08 20.82
CA ALA A 131 5.30 -27.84 21.86
C ALA A 131 4.79 -26.40 21.83
N GLY A 132 5.66 -25.44 21.47
CA GLY A 132 5.27 -24.05 21.24
C GLY A 132 4.30 -23.92 20.06
N ASP A 133 4.55 -24.65 18.97
CA ASP A 133 3.69 -24.66 17.79
C ASP A 133 2.29 -25.23 18.11
N ILE A 134 2.20 -26.27 18.95
CA ILE A 134 0.91 -26.77 19.47
C ILE A 134 0.18 -25.70 20.29
N VAL A 135 0.87 -25.01 21.20
CA VAL A 135 0.27 -23.92 21.99
C VAL A 135 -0.29 -22.82 21.08
N LEU A 136 0.47 -22.41 20.06
CA LEU A 136 0.01 -21.40 19.10
C LEU A 136 -1.21 -21.90 18.30
N SER A 137 -1.24 -23.17 17.88
CA SER A 137 -2.41 -23.72 17.18
C SER A 137 -3.68 -23.76 18.05
N VAL A 138 -3.55 -24.11 19.34
CA VAL A 138 -4.67 -24.11 20.27
C VAL A 138 -5.18 -22.69 20.50
N LEU A 139 -4.28 -21.72 20.70
CA LEU A 139 -4.66 -20.31 20.84
C LEU A 139 -5.36 -19.79 19.59
N HIS A 140 -4.86 -20.14 18.40
CA HIS A 140 -5.48 -19.81 17.14
C HIS A 140 -6.89 -20.42 17.01
N SER A 141 -7.09 -21.68 17.43
CA SER A 141 -8.41 -22.31 17.43
C SER A 141 -9.43 -21.64 18.36
N LEU A 142 -8.98 -21.01 19.46
CA LEU A 142 -9.84 -20.38 20.46
C LEU A 142 -10.31 -18.97 20.06
N GLY A 143 -9.48 -18.20 19.36
CA GLY A 143 -9.77 -16.78 19.09
C GLY A 143 -9.13 -16.21 17.82
N GLY A 144 -8.75 -17.09 16.89
CA GLY A 144 -8.12 -16.72 15.63
C GLY A 144 -6.76 -16.05 15.81
N ASP A 145 -6.41 -15.22 14.83
CA ASP A 145 -5.18 -14.41 14.79
C ASP A 145 -5.07 -13.42 15.96
N ARG A 146 -6.21 -12.89 16.46
CA ARG A 146 -6.24 -11.95 17.59
C ARG A 146 -5.69 -12.55 18.88
N MET A 147 -5.96 -13.83 19.14
CA MET A 147 -5.51 -14.51 20.36
C MET A 147 -3.98 -14.67 20.39
N LEU A 148 -3.34 -14.79 19.22
CA LEU A 148 -1.88 -14.86 19.10
C LEU A 148 -1.22 -13.53 19.51
N THR A 149 -1.83 -12.39 19.16
CA THR A 149 -1.38 -11.07 19.64
C THR A 149 -1.51 -10.95 21.16
N VAL A 150 -2.66 -11.35 21.72
CA VAL A 150 -2.89 -11.32 23.18
C VAL A 150 -1.86 -12.18 23.91
N TRP A 151 -1.56 -13.37 23.38
CA TRP A 151 -0.51 -14.23 23.91
C TRP A 151 0.86 -13.54 23.96
N ALA A 152 1.30 -12.94 22.85
CA ALA A 152 2.57 -12.22 22.81
C ALA A 152 2.63 -11.09 23.84
N ALA A 153 1.55 -10.30 23.96
CA ALA A 153 1.44 -9.21 24.93
C ALA A 153 1.52 -9.69 26.38
N VAL A 154 0.82 -10.79 26.72
CA VAL A 154 0.83 -11.37 28.07
C VAL A 154 2.19 -11.95 28.42
N VAL A 155 2.84 -12.66 27.49
CA VAL A 155 4.18 -13.22 27.70
C VAL A 155 5.22 -12.10 27.88
N ALA A 156 5.13 -11.04 27.07
CA ALA A 156 5.99 -9.87 27.21
C ALA A 156 5.80 -9.20 28.59
N ALA A 157 4.56 -8.93 28.99
CA ALA A 157 4.24 -8.35 30.29
C ALA A 157 4.77 -9.22 31.45
N LEU A 158 4.61 -10.55 31.37
CA LEU A 158 5.13 -11.48 32.35
C LEU A 158 6.66 -11.45 32.42
N ALA A 159 7.34 -11.39 31.28
CA ALA A 159 8.79 -11.33 31.22
C ALA A 159 9.33 -10.05 31.87
N PHE A 160 8.75 -8.89 31.55
CA PHE A 160 9.15 -7.61 32.15
C PHE A 160 8.71 -7.47 33.61
N TRP A 161 7.63 -8.16 34.04
CA TRP A 161 7.28 -8.27 35.45
C TRP A 161 8.34 -9.07 36.23
N LEU A 162 8.82 -10.19 35.67
CA LEU A 162 9.93 -10.96 36.27
C LEU A 162 11.20 -10.12 36.32
N LEU A 163 11.51 -9.39 35.24
CA LEU A 163 12.67 -8.49 35.15
C LEU A 163 12.60 -7.37 36.20
N GLY A 164 11.45 -6.70 36.36
CA GLY A 164 11.25 -5.65 37.37
C GLY A 164 11.34 -6.17 38.82
N ARG A 165 11.27 -7.49 39.01
CA ARG A 165 11.49 -8.14 40.30
C ARG A 165 12.94 -8.61 40.50
N THR A 166 13.83 -8.42 39.51
CA THR A 166 15.28 -8.65 39.64
C THR A 166 15.95 -7.38 40.21
N SER A 167 16.14 -7.34 41.52
CA SER A 167 16.72 -6.19 42.22
C SER A 167 17.37 -6.61 43.53
N ARG A 168 18.29 -5.80 44.05
CA ARG A 168 18.88 -6.04 45.38
C ARG A 168 17.89 -5.61 46.49
N PRO A 169 17.72 -6.40 47.56
CA PRO A 169 16.92 -5.99 48.71
C PRO A 169 17.45 -4.69 49.31
N GLY A 170 16.56 -3.76 49.66
CA GLY A 170 16.93 -2.49 50.33
C GLY A 170 17.60 -1.44 49.44
N ALA A 171 17.69 -1.64 48.13
CA ALA A 171 18.20 -0.64 47.18
C ALA A 171 17.05 -0.08 46.31
N PRO A 172 17.09 1.19 45.89
CA PRO A 172 16.08 1.75 45.00
C PRO A 172 16.07 1.01 43.64
N THR A 173 14.88 0.80 43.10
CA THR A 173 14.65 0.13 41.80
C THR A 173 14.48 1.11 40.64
N TRP A 174 14.64 2.41 40.89
CA TRP A 174 14.58 3.46 39.86
C TRP A 174 15.52 3.16 38.68
N TRP A 175 16.81 2.87 38.92
CA TRP A 175 17.77 2.54 37.86
C TRP A 175 17.40 1.25 37.11
N SER A 176 16.95 0.22 37.83
CA SER A 176 16.47 -1.02 37.21
C SER A 176 15.25 -0.79 36.31
N SER A 177 14.41 0.20 36.63
CA SER A 177 13.25 0.57 35.81
C SER A 177 13.66 1.32 34.54
N ILE A 178 14.66 2.21 34.62
CA ILE A 178 15.25 2.86 33.43
C ILE A 178 15.89 1.81 32.52
N ALA A 179 16.72 0.93 33.07
CA ALA A 179 17.35 -0.15 32.32
C ALA A 179 16.30 -1.13 31.72
N GLY A 180 15.22 -1.42 32.47
CA GLY A 180 14.10 -2.22 31.99
C GLY A 180 13.32 -1.55 30.85
N GLY A 181 13.08 -0.23 30.94
CA GLY A 181 12.47 0.54 29.85
C GLY A 181 13.33 0.57 28.60
N ALA A 182 14.65 0.81 28.74
CA ALA A 182 15.58 0.75 27.61
C ALA A 182 15.64 -0.65 26.98
N ALA A 183 15.66 -1.70 27.80
CA ALA A 183 15.63 -3.08 27.33
C ALA A 183 14.33 -3.43 26.61
N LEU A 184 13.20 -2.86 27.04
CA LEU A 184 11.92 -3.03 26.37
C LEU A 184 11.94 -2.45 24.95
N VAL A 185 12.50 -1.26 24.78
CA VAL A 185 12.67 -0.67 23.45
C VAL A 185 13.59 -1.54 22.60
N ALA A 186 14.76 -1.92 23.11
CA ALA A 186 15.69 -2.77 22.37
C ALA A 186 15.09 -4.15 22.03
N ALA A 187 14.21 -4.68 22.90
CA ALA A 187 13.57 -5.97 22.72
C ALA A 187 12.29 -5.94 21.88
N PHE A 188 11.79 -4.75 21.52
CA PHE A 188 10.57 -4.59 20.72
C PHE A 188 10.51 -5.51 19.49
N PRO A 189 11.58 -5.67 18.67
CA PRO A 189 11.54 -6.55 17.50
C PRO A 189 11.10 -8.00 17.82
N TRP A 190 11.45 -8.51 19.00
CA TRP A 190 11.15 -9.87 19.45
C TRP A 190 9.79 -10.00 20.15
N LEU A 191 9.05 -8.90 20.37
CA LEU A 191 7.72 -8.91 21.00
C LEU A 191 6.62 -9.31 20.00
N ALA A 192 6.75 -10.50 19.42
CA ALA A 192 5.78 -11.12 18.52
C ALA A 192 5.44 -12.54 18.99
N ALA A 193 4.32 -13.08 18.50
CA ALA A 193 3.92 -14.46 18.79
C ALA A 193 4.94 -15.44 18.16
N GLY A 194 5.77 -16.08 18.98
CA GLY A 194 6.80 -16.98 18.48
C GLY A 194 7.82 -17.36 19.55
N PRO A 195 8.91 -18.05 19.17
CA PRO A 195 9.96 -18.46 20.09
C PRO A 195 10.74 -17.26 20.68
N ASP A 196 10.83 -16.14 19.96
CA ASP A 196 11.63 -14.98 20.35
C ASP A 196 11.16 -14.36 21.69
N VAL A 197 9.84 -14.16 21.84
CA VAL A 197 9.27 -13.64 23.11
C VAL A 197 9.41 -14.65 24.26
N LEU A 198 9.44 -15.96 23.96
CA LEU A 198 9.71 -17.01 24.94
C LEU A 198 11.17 -17.01 25.39
N THR A 199 12.12 -16.69 24.50
CA THR A 199 13.52 -16.48 24.87
C THR A 199 13.64 -15.33 25.89
N ILE A 200 12.92 -14.22 25.68
CA ILE A 200 12.90 -13.09 26.62
C ILE A 200 12.37 -13.53 27.99
N LEU A 201 11.24 -14.24 28.01
CA LEU A 201 10.64 -14.77 29.24
C LEU A 201 11.61 -15.72 29.96
N GLY A 202 12.21 -16.65 29.23
CA GLY A 202 13.17 -17.62 29.76
C GLY A 202 14.41 -16.94 30.34
N LEU A 203 14.96 -15.92 29.67
CA LEU A 203 16.09 -15.13 30.17
C LEU A 203 15.74 -14.35 31.43
N ALA A 204 14.58 -13.66 31.46
CA ALA A 204 14.14 -12.92 32.64
C ALA A 204 13.91 -13.85 33.85
N TRP A 205 13.30 -15.01 33.62
CA TRP A 205 13.14 -16.06 34.63
C TRP A 205 14.48 -16.62 35.12
N LEU A 206 15.41 -16.92 34.20
CA LEU A 206 16.71 -17.50 34.51
C LEU A 206 17.54 -16.54 35.35
N LEU A 207 17.68 -15.29 34.91
CA LEU A 207 18.47 -14.27 35.61
C LEU A 207 17.93 -14.02 37.01
N ARG A 208 16.60 -13.99 37.18
CA ARG A 208 15.95 -13.92 38.49
C ARG A 208 16.28 -15.09 39.40
N THR A 209 16.27 -16.31 38.84
CA THR A 209 16.54 -17.54 39.58
C THR A 209 18.00 -17.60 40.03
N LEU A 210 18.93 -17.27 39.13
CA LEU A 210 20.36 -17.17 39.44
C LEU A 210 20.63 -16.07 40.49
N GLN A 211 20.01 -14.91 40.35
CA GLN A 211 20.16 -13.82 41.32
C GLN A 211 19.68 -14.23 42.72
N ARG A 212 18.51 -14.88 42.82
CA ARG A 212 17.97 -15.39 44.09
C ARG A 212 18.89 -16.44 44.72
N ALA A 213 19.41 -17.36 43.91
CA ALA A 213 20.33 -18.39 44.38
C ALA A 213 21.61 -17.79 44.99
N VAL A 214 22.16 -16.74 44.37
CA VAL A 214 23.36 -16.05 44.88
C VAL A 214 23.09 -15.24 46.15
N GLN A 215 21.93 -14.57 46.25
CA GLN A 215 21.65 -13.68 47.38
C GLN A 215 21.13 -14.41 48.63
N GLN A 216 20.26 -15.39 48.46
CA GLN A 216 19.50 -16.00 49.56
C GLN A 216 19.85 -17.48 49.77
N GLY A 217 20.58 -18.10 48.83
CA GLY A 217 20.66 -19.55 48.72
C GLY A 217 19.33 -20.15 48.28
N ASP A 218 19.35 -21.07 47.32
CA ASP A 218 18.13 -21.74 46.87
C ASP A 218 18.29 -23.26 46.92
N PRO A 219 17.71 -23.95 47.92
CA PRO A 219 17.81 -25.41 48.02
C PRO A 219 17.09 -26.13 46.89
N ARG A 220 16.19 -25.45 46.16
CA ARG A 220 15.41 -26.02 45.05
C ARG A 220 15.94 -25.60 43.69
N LEU A 221 17.15 -25.03 43.62
CA LEU A 221 17.73 -24.52 42.38
C LEU A 221 17.79 -25.59 41.27
N MET A 222 18.26 -26.80 41.62
CA MET A 222 18.37 -27.91 40.68
C MET A 222 17.01 -28.31 40.10
N LEU A 223 15.97 -28.34 40.92
CA LEU A 223 14.61 -28.66 40.48
C LEU A 223 14.01 -27.55 39.61
N ARG A 224 14.19 -26.28 39.99
CA ARG A 224 13.71 -25.13 39.22
C ARG A 224 14.36 -25.06 37.85
N LEU A 225 15.69 -25.20 37.79
CA LEU A 225 16.42 -25.22 36.52
C LEU A 225 16.06 -26.46 35.69
N GLY A 226 15.94 -27.64 36.31
CA GLY A 226 15.51 -28.85 35.61
C GLY A 226 14.13 -28.69 34.95
N ILE A 227 13.10 -28.31 35.71
CA ILE A 227 11.74 -28.12 35.16
C ILE A 227 11.72 -26.99 34.13
N GLY A 228 12.38 -25.87 34.41
CA GLY A 228 12.39 -24.72 33.50
C GLY A 228 13.05 -25.03 32.16
N PHE A 229 14.19 -25.74 32.14
CA PHE A 229 14.84 -26.12 30.89
C PHE A 229 14.13 -27.26 30.15
N PHE A 230 13.45 -28.16 30.85
CA PHE A 230 12.55 -29.12 30.21
C PHE A 230 11.44 -28.41 29.43
N LEU A 231 10.78 -27.42 30.04
CA LEU A 231 9.73 -26.66 29.36
C LEU A 231 10.32 -25.78 28.25
N TRP A 232 11.40 -25.06 28.53
CA TRP A 232 11.99 -24.10 27.60
C TRP A 232 12.55 -24.78 26.34
N SER A 233 13.26 -25.92 26.47
CA SER A 233 13.85 -26.59 25.30
C SER A 233 12.82 -27.15 24.31
N ASN A 234 11.58 -27.40 24.76
CA ASN A 234 10.50 -27.94 23.93
C ASN A 234 9.65 -26.85 23.25
N VAL A 235 9.76 -25.59 23.68
CA VAL A 235 8.99 -24.46 23.12
C VAL A 235 9.84 -23.47 22.30
N ASP A 236 11.16 -23.45 22.49
CA ASP A 236 12.06 -22.48 21.86
C ASP A 236 13.43 -23.08 21.49
N PRO A 237 13.86 -22.98 20.22
CA PRO A 237 15.17 -23.47 19.77
C PRO A 237 16.36 -22.76 20.41
N ARG A 238 16.17 -21.61 21.07
CA ARG A 238 17.23 -20.79 21.70
C ARG A 238 17.43 -21.04 23.18
N ALA A 239 16.80 -22.08 23.75
CA ALA A 239 17.04 -22.50 25.13
C ALA A 239 18.54 -22.75 25.43
N TRP A 240 19.36 -23.07 24.42
CA TRP A 240 20.80 -23.21 24.56
C TRP A 240 21.51 -21.94 25.09
N ILE A 241 20.99 -20.74 24.80
CA ILE A 241 21.52 -19.47 25.32
C ILE A 241 21.41 -19.47 26.84
N GLY A 242 20.26 -19.89 27.38
CA GLY A 242 20.05 -20.07 28.80
C GLY A 242 21.01 -21.10 29.40
N LEU A 243 21.20 -22.26 28.75
CA LEU A 243 22.12 -23.30 29.23
C LEU A 243 23.56 -22.77 29.31
N ALA A 244 24.00 -22.04 28.29
CA ALA A 244 25.32 -21.42 28.25
C ALA A 244 25.48 -20.39 29.39
N ILE A 245 24.46 -19.57 29.65
CA ILE A 245 24.45 -18.62 30.76
C ILE A 245 24.62 -19.34 32.11
N VAL A 246 23.92 -20.45 32.35
CA VAL A 246 24.06 -21.22 33.60
C VAL A 246 25.50 -21.74 33.76
N TRP A 247 26.07 -22.32 32.71
CA TRP A 247 27.44 -22.85 32.73
C TRP A 247 28.49 -21.76 32.93
N LEU A 248 28.39 -20.64 32.20
CA LEU A 248 29.29 -19.49 32.35
C LEU A 248 29.18 -18.84 33.73
N PHE A 249 27.98 -18.78 34.28
CA PHE A 249 27.76 -18.25 35.62
C PHE A 249 28.34 -19.16 36.70
N ALA A 250 28.23 -20.48 36.55
CA ALA A 250 28.88 -21.46 37.42
C ALA A 250 30.40 -21.37 37.31
N LEU A 251 30.95 -21.25 36.09
CA LEU A 251 32.38 -21.07 35.84
C LEU A 251 32.92 -19.79 36.48
N GLY A 252 32.20 -18.67 36.35
CA GLY A 252 32.58 -17.40 36.96
C GLY A 252 32.62 -17.43 38.50
N HIS A 253 31.77 -18.26 39.12
CA HIS A 253 31.83 -18.49 40.58
C HIS A 253 32.98 -19.42 40.97
N TRP A 254 33.27 -20.44 40.16
CA TRP A 254 34.40 -21.33 40.37
C TRP A 254 35.74 -20.59 40.30
N LEU A 255 35.93 -19.72 39.29
CA LEU A 255 37.15 -18.92 39.13
C LEU A 255 37.44 -18.00 40.34
N ARG A 256 36.40 -17.52 41.04
CA ARG A 256 36.53 -16.67 42.22
C ARG A 256 36.93 -17.43 43.49
N GLN A 257 36.68 -18.74 43.58
CA GLN A 257 37.06 -19.54 44.76
C GLN A 257 38.57 -19.66 44.95
N GLY A 258 39.37 -19.44 43.90
CA GLY A 258 40.83 -19.43 43.99
C GLY A 258 41.39 -18.32 44.89
N GLU A 259 40.62 -17.26 45.17
CA GLU A 259 41.10 -16.06 45.88
C GLU A 259 40.55 -15.90 47.32
N THR A 260 39.48 -16.63 47.69
CA THR A 260 38.89 -16.55 49.04
C THR A 260 38.53 -17.94 49.56
N ALA A 261 39.39 -18.48 50.44
CA ALA A 261 39.20 -19.78 51.10
C ALA A 261 38.04 -19.72 52.11
N GLY A 262 36.81 -19.98 51.64
CA GLY A 262 35.65 -20.16 52.52
C GLY A 262 34.29 -19.91 51.89
N ALA A 263 33.82 -20.82 51.01
CA ALA A 263 32.40 -21.10 50.75
C ALA A 263 32.25 -22.17 49.63
N GLY A 264 32.51 -23.45 49.95
CA GLY A 264 32.59 -24.56 48.98
C GLY A 264 31.26 -25.13 48.44
N ILE A 265 30.10 -24.70 48.93
CA ILE A 265 28.81 -25.39 48.67
C ILE A 265 28.09 -24.84 47.42
N LEU A 266 28.13 -23.52 47.21
CA LEU A 266 27.38 -22.85 46.14
C LEU A 266 27.81 -23.27 44.72
N PRO A 267 29.11 -23.30 44.33
CA PRO A 267 29.48 -23.66 42.96
C PRO A 267 29.26 -25.15 42.65
N ARG A 268 29.36 -26.04 43.65
CA ARG A 268 28.99 -27.44 43.48
C ARG A 268 27.49 -27.58 43.19
N SER A 269 26.65 -26.86 43.94
CA SER A 269 25.20 -26.84 43.70
C SER A 269 24.83 -26.23 42.35
N LEU A 270 25.54 -25.19 41.90
CA LEU A 270 25.36 -24.57 40.58
C LEU A 270 25.78 -25.50 39.45
N ALA A 271 26.91 -26.19 39.57
CA ALA A 271 27.37 -27.17 38.58
C ALA A 271 26.42 -28.36 38.48
N MET A 272 25.91 -28.87 39.62
CA MET A 272 24.89 -29.92 39.64
C MET A 272 23.57 -29.43 39.00
N ALA A 273 23.17 -28.19 39.27
CA ALA A 273 21.99 -27.59 38.66
C ALA A 273 22.16 -27.36 37.15
N ALA A 274 23.36 -26.99 36.69
CA ALA A 274 23.71 -26.90 35.27
C ALA A 274 23.65 -28.26 34.56
N GLY A 275 24.16 -29.31 35.21
CA GLY A 275 24.06 -30.69 34.74
C GLY A 275 22.61 -31.16 34.64
N ALA A 276 21.80 -30.92 35.69
CA ALA A 276 20.38 -31.26 35.70
C ALA A 276 19.58 -30.50 34.62
N ALA A 277 19.86 -29.22 34.42
CA ALA A 277 19.28 -28.41 33.34
C ALA A 277 19.63 -28.96 31.95
N THR A 278 20.87 -29.39 31.76
CA THR A 278 21.34 -29.97 30.49
C THR A 278 20.64 -31.30 30.20
N ILE A 279 20.56 -32.19 31.21
CA ILE A 279 19.83 -33.46 31.09
C ILE A 279 18.35 -33.19 30.78
N ALA A 280 17.72 -32.26 31.49
CA ALA A 280 16.33 -31.90 31.28
C ALA A 280 16.07 -31.34 29.88
N ALA A 281 16.98 -30.51 29.36
CA ALA A 281 16.88 -29.98 27.99
C ALA A 281 16.98 -31.08 26.91
N LEU A 282 17.71 -32.17 27.19
CA LEU A 282 17.84 -33.34 26.31
C LEU A 282 16.62 -34.27 26.34
N ILE A 283 15.70 -34.11 27.30
CA ILE A 283 14.39 -34.76 27.30
C ILE A 283 13.52 -34.05 26.26
N HIS A 284 13.80 -34.37 25.00
CA HIS A 284 13.21 -33.78 23.80
C HIS A 284 13.02 -34.88 22.75
N PRO A 285 11.99 -34.81 21.87
CA PRO A 285 11.85 -35.75 20.74
C PRO A 285 13.08 -35.85 19.82
N PHE A 286 13.94 -34.82 19.83
CA PHE A 286 15.15 -34.72 19.00
C PHE A 286 16.45 -34.79 19.81
N HIS A 287 16.37 -35.09 21.11
CA HIS A 287 17.52 -35.32 22.01
C HIS A 287 18.66 -34.28 21.86
N TRP A 288 19.81 -34.70 21.31
CA TRP A 288 21.03 -33.91 21.20
C TRP A 288 20.95 -32.73 20.22
N HIS A 289 19.94 -32.67 19.34
CA HIS A 289 19.78 -31.57 18.38
C HIS A 289 19.59 -30.21 19.09
N VAL A 290 19.11 -30.20 20.33
CA VAL A 290 19.06 -29.00 21.18
C VAL A 290 20.46 -28.40 21.39
N LEU A 291 21.48 -29.25 21.56
CA LEU A 291 22.88 -28.83 21.71
C LEU A 291 23.54 -28.49 20.37
N LYS A 292 23.00 -29.01 19.25
CA LYS A 292 23.42 -28.64 17.88
C LYS A 292 22.84 -27.30 17.42
N SER A 293 21.77 -26.82 18.04
CA SER A 293 21.05 -25.58 17.70
C SER A 293 21.96 -24.35 17.47
N PRO A 294 22.97 -24.05 18.31
CA PRO A 294 23.86 -22.91 18.07
C PRO A 294 24.58 -23.00 16.72
N TYR A 295 25.05 -24.19 16.35
CA TYR A 295 25.70 -24.41 15.05
C TYR A 295 24.71 -24.23 13.90
N VAL A 296 23.51 -24.82 13.99
CA VAL A 296 22.48 -24.70 12.95
C VAL A 296 22.08 -23.23 12.74
N GLN A 297 21.85 -22.49 13.82
CA GLN A 297 21.47 -21.08 13.75
C GLN A 297 22.57 -20.20 13.14
N PHE A 298 23.81 -20.31 13.63
CA PHE A 298 24.90 -19.42 13.19
C PHE A 298 25.54 -19.82 11.86
N ALA A 299 25.62 -21.11 11.56
CA ALA A 299 26.27 -21.61 10.34
C ALA A 299 25.31 -21.74 9.16
N ILE A 300 24.00 -21.85 9.41
CA ILE A 300 22.99 -22.11 8.36
C ILE A 300 21.90 -21.05 8.38
N GLU A 301 21.06 -20.98 9.42
CA GLU A 301 19.84 -20.15 9.39
C GLU A 301 20.14 -18.65 9.25
N TYR A 302 20.92 -18.05 10.17
CA TYR A 302 21.19 -16.61 10.13
C TYR A 302 21.93 -16.15 8.85
N PRO A 303 22.96 -16.86 8.32
CA PRO A 303 23.51 -16.55 7.02
C PRO A 303 22.46 -16.60 5.90
N GLU A 304 21.68 -17.67 5.83
CA GLU A 304 20.70 -17.87 4.76
C GLU A 304 19.59 -16.80 4.80
N ILE A 305 19.08 -16.43 5.98
CA ILE A 305 18.12 -15.32 6.15
C ILE A 305 18.72 -14.01 5.63
N ALA A 306 20.00 -13.75 5.92
CA ALA A 306 20.68 -12.55 5.46
C ALA A 306 20.84 -12.54 3.92
N THR A 307 21.08 -13.71 3.30
CA THR A 307 21.19 -13.86 1.84
C THR A 307 19.84 -13.68 1.13
N TYR A 308 18.75 -14.16 1.71
CA TYR A 308 17.39 -13.83 1.26
C TYR A 308 16.98 -12.40 1.61
N THR A 309 17.90 -11.62 2.20
CA THR A 309 17.72 -10.23 2.64
C THR A 309 16.48 -10.03 3.51
N GLY A 310 16.34 -10.88 4.55
CA GLY A 310 15.49 -10.67 5.73
C GLY A 310 13.99 -10.88 5.49
N LEU A 311 13.43 -11.96 6.07
CA LEU A 311 12.03 -12.46 6.02
C LEU A 311 10.92 -11.47 6.49
N GLY A 312 11.17 -10.16 6.52
CA GLY A 312 10.13 -9.18 6.74
C GLY A 312 10.60 -7.74 6.50
N PRO A 313 9.69 -6.79 6.28
CA PRO A 313 10.00 -5.38 6.02
C PRO A 313 10.55 -4.63 7.25
N HIS A 314 10.68 -5.28 8.40
CA HIS A 314 11.01 -4.64 9.67
C HIS A 314 12.38 -5.12 10.19
N PHE A 315 13.17 -4.20 10.72
CA PHE A 315 14.44 -4.47 11.42
C PHE A 315 15.53 -5.20 10.59
N PRO A 316 15.90 -4.69 9.40
CA PRO A 316 16.81 -5.39 8.49
C PRO A 316 18.23 -5.58 9.07
N TRP A 317 18.63 -4.75 10.04
CA TRP A 317 19.90 -4.87 10.76
C TRP A 317 20.05 -6.17 11.57
N MET A 318 18.95 -6.84 11.95
CA MET A 318 18.98 -8.05 12.79
C MET A 318 19.74 -9.20 12.14
N TRP A 319 19.65 -9.35 10.83
CA TRP A 319 20.26 -10.50 10.16
C TRP A 319 21.73 -10.27 9.80
N GLN A 320 22.22 -9.04 9.99
CA GLN A 320 23.57 -8.62 9.66
C GLN A 320 24.52 -8.78 10.86
N PRO A 321 25.78 -9.19 10.63
CA PRO A 321 26.81 -9.15 11.67
C PRO A 321 27.26 -7.70 11.92
N MET A 322 27.61 -7.35 13.17
CA MET A 322 28.09 -6.00 13.51
C MET A 322 29.46 -5.67 12.88
N SER A 323 30.18 -6.67 12.38
CA SER A 323 31.41 -6.47 11.61
C SER A 323 31.16 -5.99 10.17
N GLY A 324 29.93 -6.15 9.64
CA GLY A 324 29.57 -5.74 8.30
C GLY A 324 29.11 -4.29 8.21
N ALA A 325 29.47 -3.61 7.12
CA ALA A 325 28.96 -2.27 6.81
C ALA A 325 27.42 -2.18 6.77
N PRO A 326 26.67 -3.19 6.24
CA PRO A 326 25.21 -3.14 6.19
C PRO A 326 24.53 -2.97 7.55
N PHE A 327 25.11 -3.51 8.63
CA PHE A 327 24.56 -3.36 9.98
C PHE A 327 24.52 -1.88 10.40
N TRP A 328 25.61 -1.16 10.19
CA TRP A 328 25.76 0.23 10.61
C TRP A 328 24.96 1.22 9.75
N SER A 329 24.76 0.90 8.46
CA SER A 329 23.92 1.73 7.57
C SER A 329 22.42 1.57 7.82
N LEU A 330 22.00 0.52 8.52
CA LEU A 330 20.60 0.15 8.74
C LEU A 330 20.17 0.31 10.21
N LEU A 331 20.95 1.02 11.03
CA LEU A 331 20.64 1.23 12.44
C LEU A 331 19.34 2.02 12.63
N ASP A 332 18.46 1.47 13.45
CA ASP A 332 17.25 2.12 13.92
C ASP A 332 17.35 2.45 15.42
N VAL A 333 16.29 3.05 15.97
CA VAL A 333 16.21 3.42 17.38
C VAL A 333 16.40 2.20 18.30
N HIS A 334 15.87 1.04 17.94
CA HIS A 334 15.92 -0.17 18.77
C HIS A 334 17.36 -0.70 18.88
N ALA A 335 18.09 -0.75 17.76
CA ALA A 335 19.50 -1.15 17.74
C ALA A 335 20.37 -0.16 18.53
N ILE A 336 20.16 1.15 18.35
CA ILE A 336 20.90 2.20 19.07
C ILE A 336 20.70 2.08 20.58
N VAL A 337 19.45 1.88 21.03
CA VAL A 337 19.14 1.71 22.46
C VAL A 337 19.75 0.42 23.00
N GLY A 338 19.71 -0.68 22.24
CA GLY A 338 20.36 -1.94 22.61
C GLY A 338 21.88 -1.81 22.80
N LEU A 339 22.57 -1.15 21.86
CA LEU A 339 24.01 -0.87 21.93
C LEU A 339 24.35 0.08 23.09
N SER A 340 23.53 1.11 23.30
CA SER A 340 23.68 2.05 24.42
C SER A 340 23.56 1.32 25.75
N LEU A 341 22.60 0.41 25.90
CA LEU A 341 22.41 -0.39 27.10
C LEU A 341 23.59 -1.34 27.35
N ALA A 342 24.17 -1.92 26.30
CA ALA A 342 25.40 -2.71 26.41
C ALA A 342 26.57 -1.87 26.97
N GLY A 343 26.74 -0.63 26.49
CA GLY A 343 27.73 0.32 26.99
C GLY A 343 27.48 0.74 28.44
N VAL A 344 26.22 1.01 28.81
CA VAL A 344 25.83 1.33 30.20
C VAL A 344 26.10 0.14 31.13
N ALA A 345 25.81 -1.10 30.71
CA ALA A 345 26.12 -2.29 31.48
C ALA A 345 27.62 -2.47 31.69
N LEU A 346 28.45 -2.22 30.66
CA LEU A 346 29.91 -2.23 30.78
C LEU A 346 30.40 -1.16 31.74
N LEU A 347 29.90 0.07 31.63
CA LEU A 347 30.24 1.15 32.56
C LEU A 347 29.89 0.79 34.00
N ALA A 348 28.70 0.21 34.24
CA ALA A 348 28.27 -0.22 35.56
C ALA A 348 29.18 -1.33 36.14
N LEU A 349 29.69 -2.23 35.30
CA LEU A 349 30.71 -3.22 35.68
C LEU A 349 32.05 -2.54 36.02
N LEU A 350 32.50 -1.58 35.19
CA LEU A 350 33.74 -0.84 35.39
C LEU A 350 33.73 -0.01 36.69
N LEU A 351 32.60 0.62 37.01
CA LEU A 351 32.39 1.33 38.28
C LEU A 351 32.50 0.41 39.50
N ASN A 352 32.27 -0.90 39.33
CA ASN A 352 32.36 -1.91 40.38
C ASN A 352 33.61 -2.81 40.26
N VAL A 353 34.66 -2.39 39.56
CA VAL A 353 35.90 -3.19 39.36
C VAL A 353 36.51 -3.67 40.69
N ARG A 354 36.38 -2.90 41.78
CA ARG A 354 36.86 -3.31 43.11
C ARG A 354 36.13 -4.52 43.69
N GLN A 355 34.92 -4.82 43.21
CA GLN A 355 34.17 -6.04 43.55
C GLN A 355 33.85 -6.81 42.27
N PHE A 356 34.88 -7.03 41.46
CA PHE A 356 34.74 -7.73 40.20
C PHE A 356 34.09 -9.10 40.41
N HIS A 357 33.01 -9.33 39.68
CA HIS A 357 32.31 -10.60 39.61
C HIS A 357 32.53 -11.20 38.23
N ALA A 358 33.48 -12.14 38.14
CA ALA A 358 33.82 -12.81 36.89
C ALA A 358 32.59 -13.40 36.18
N GLY A 359 31.59 -13.90 36.93
CA GLY A 359 30.32 -14.37 36.36
C GLY A 359 29.60 -13.31 35.53
N TRP A 360 29.38 -12.10 36.07
CA TRP A 360 28.67 -11.04 35.35
C TRP A 360 29.46 -10.52 34.15
N ALA A 361 30.80 -10.47 34.26
CA ALA A 361 31.66 -10.07 33.15
C ALA A 361 31.67 -11.11 32.01
N LEU A 362 31.73 -12.40 32.34
CA LEU A 362 31.62 -13.49 31.36
C LEU A 362 30.26 -13.49 30.67
N LEU A 363 29.18 -13.26 31.42
CA LEU A 363 27.83 -13.12 30.84
C LEU A 363 27.76 -11.93 29.89
N TRP A 364 28.28 -10.77 30.28
CA TRP A 364 28.32 -9.58 29.42
C TRP A 364 29.11 -9.87 28.14
N LEU A 365 30.31 -10.45 28.23
CA LEU A 365 31.14 -10.79 27.08
C LEU A 365 30.42 -11.77 26.14
N PHE A 366 29.78 -12.80 26.71
CA PHE A 366 29.09 -13.83 25.94
C PHE A 366 27.91 -13.26 25.16
N VAL A 367 26.97 -12.59 25.83
CA VAL A 367 25.73 -12.13 25.16
C VAL A 367 25.99 -11.01 24.17
N ASN A 368 26.91 -10.09 24.47
CA ASN A 368 27.29 -9.04 23.53
C ASN A 368 28.17 -9.58 22.41
N GLY A 369 28.97 -10.63 22.66
CA GLY A 369 29.69 -11.36 21.61
C GLY A 369 28.74 -12.08 20.64
N LEU A 370 27.67 -12.69 21.15
CA LEU A 370 26.61 -13.27 20.32
C LEU A 370 25.88 -12.19 19.50
N ALA A 371 25.52 -11.06 20.11
CA ALA A 371 24.92 -9.93 19.41
C ALA A 371 25.86 -9.33 18.34
N ALA A 372 27.16 -9.26 18.63
CA ALA A 372 28.17 -8.81 17.67
C ALA A 372 28.29 -9.76 16.48
N ALA A 373 28.25 -11.07 16.74
CA ALA A 373 28.25 -12.08 15.68
C ALA A 373 26.99 -12.02 14.82
N ARG A 374 25.80 -11.79 15.43
CA ARG A 374 24.53 -11.61 14.73
C ARG A 374 23.62 -10.62 15.46
N GLY A 375 23.25 -9.53 14.77
CA GLY A 375 22.40 -8.47 15.32
C GLY A 375 21.08 -8.98 15.92
N HIS A 376 20.54 -10.10 15.41
CA HIS A 376 19.28 -10.70 15.84
C HIS A 376 19.25 -10.98 17.33
N LEU A 377 20.41 -11.27 17.95
CA LEU A 377 20.52 -11.59 19.38
C LEU A 377 20.71 -10.35 20.27
N LEU A 378 20.73 -9.14 19.70
CA LEU A 378 20.81 -7.89 20.45
C LEU A 378 19.64 -7.70 21.45
N PRO A 379 18.37 -8.02 21.11
CA PRO A 379 17.27 -8.09 22.08
C PRO A 379 17.56 -8.99 23.29
N ALA A 380 18.04 -10.22 23.09
CA ALA A 380 18.43 -11.11 24.18
C ALA A 380 19.55 -10.51 25.03
N ALA A 381 20.57 -9.93 24.38
CA ALA A 381 21.65 -9.25 25.07
C ALA A 381 21.15 -8.05 25.87
N ALA A 382 20.17 -7.29 25.37
CA ALA A 382 19.57 -6.16 26.05
C ALA A 382 18.91 -6.56 27.37
N ILE A 383 18.18 -7.69 27.42
CA ILE A 383 17.57 -8.20 28.66
C ILE A 383 18.66 -8.53 29.71
N VAL A 384 19.72 -9.20 29.29
CA VAL A 384 20.83 -9.56 30.18
C VAL A 384 21.59 -8.31 30.63
N ASN A 385 21.88 -7.39 29.72
CA ASN A 385 22.52 -6.11 29.98
C ASN A 385 21.67 -5.24 30.93
N ALA A 386 20.35 -5.29 30.86
CA ALA A 386 19.45 -4.58 31.77
C ALA A 386 19.64 -5.06 33.22
N VAL A 387 19.72 -6.37 33.43
CA VAL A 387 19.97 -6.97 34.75
C VAL A 387 21.37 -6.62 35.23
N ILE A 388 22.38 -6.72 34.36
CA ILE A 388 23.76 -6.38 34.71
C ILE A 388 23.87 -4.91 35.09
N ALA A 389 23.34 -4.00 34.26
CA ALA A 389 23.32 -2.58 34.51
C ALA A 389 22.56 -2.26 35.82
N GLY A 390 21.35 -2.79 35.99
CA GLY A 390 20.52 -2.54 37.16
C GLY A 390 21.17 -3.02 38.47
N LEU A 391 21.65 -4.27 38.52
CA LEU A 391 22.25 -4.83 39.74
C LEU A 391 23.57 -4.18 40.11
N ASN A 392 24.40 -3.80 39.13
CA ASN A 392 25.68 -3.15 39.38
C ASN A 392 25.50 -1.65 39.68
N ALA A 393 24.56 -0.97 39.03
CA ALA A 393 24.21 0.40 39.37
C ALA A 393 23.64 0.50 40.79
N GLN A 394 22.76 -0.43 41.20
CA GLN A 394 22.30 -0.53 42.59
C GLN A 394 23.46 -0.75 43.58
N ALA A 395 24.42 -1.61 43.22
CA ALA A 395 25.61 -1.86 44.05
C ALA A 395 26.46 -0.61 44.26
N TRP A 396 26.67 0.14 43.18
CA TRP A 396 27.46 1.34 43.17
C TRP A 396 26.74 2.46 43.93
N TYR A 397 25.45 2.68 43.62
CA TYR A 397 24.64 3.70 44.27
C TYR A 397 24.57 3.50 45.79
N ALA A 398 24.34 2.25 46.23
CA ALA A 398 24.31 1.88 47.65
C ALA A 398 25.60 2.21 48.42
N ARG A 399 26.75 2.31 47.72
CA ARG A 399 28.06 2.61 48.33
C ARG A 399 28.43 4.08 48.24
N THR A 400 28.09 4.72 47.12
CA THR A 400 28.54 6.09 46.83
C THR A 400 27.65 7.14 47.49
N PHE A 401 26.35 6.87 47.64
CA PHE A 401 25.38 7.83 48.17
C PHE A 401 24.83 7.40 49.53
N ARG A 402 24.46 8.40 50.35
CA ARG A 402 23.73 8.17 51.61
C ARG A 402 22.39 7.51 51.29
N GLN A 403 22.05 6.47 52.03
CA GLN A 403 20.79 5.73 51.86
C GLN A 403 19.65 6.28 52.70
N THR A 404 19.91 7.28 53.54
CA THR A 404 18.90 8.03 54.30
C THR A 404 18.38 9.18 53.44
N TYR A 405 17.06 9.27 53.26
CA TYR A 405 16.44 10.36 52.51
C TYR A 405 16.55 11.69 53.27
N SER A 406 16.55 12.80 52.54
CA SER A 406 16.66 14.16 53.09
C SER A 406 15.58 15.07 52.52
N ILE A 407 15.22 16.10 53.28
CA ILE A 407 14.32 17.18 52.86
C ILE A 407 15.11 18.31 52.15
N ALA A 408 16.41 18.14 51.94
CA ALA A 408 17.22 19.09 51.17
C ALA A 408 16.68 19.20 49.73
N TRP A 409 16.49 20.43 49.25
CA TRP A 409 15.86 20.70 47.96
C TRP A 409 16.58 20.03 46.78
N THR A 410 17.92 19.94 46.82
CA THR A 410 18.72 19.27 45.78
C THR A 410 18.50 17.76 45.74
N GLU A 411 18.35 17.11 46.89
CA GLU A 411 18.08 15.67 46.99
C GLU A 411 16.63 15.34 46.63
N LEU A 412 15.67 16.19 47.04
CA LEU A 412 14.28 16.13 46.60
C LEU A 412 14.15 16.31 45.09
N LEU A 413 14.84 17.30 44.51
CA LEU A 413 14.82 17.55 43.07
C LEU A 413 15.41 16.36 42.29
N PHE A 414 16.50 15.77 42.78
CA PHE A 414 17.09 14.57 42.16
C PHE A 414 16.15 13.35 42.28
N SER A 415 15.60 13.10 43.47
CA SER A 415 14.77 11.93 43.77
C SER A 415 13.38 12.00 43.13
N ARG A 416 12.64 13.09 43.35
CA ARG A 416 11.30 13.31 42.77
C ARG A 416 11.39 13.71 41.30
N GLY A 417 12.25 14.67 40.98
CA GLY A 417 12.41 15.17 39.60
C GLY A 417 12.93 14.09 38.66
N GLY A 418 13.91 13.29 39.08
CA GLY A 418 14.41 12.16 38.27
C GLY A 418 13.34 11.12 37.96
N ARG A 419 12.51 10.75 38.95
CA ARG A 419 11.39 9.83 38.76
C ARG A 419 10.29 10.43 37.89
N ALA A 420 9.93 11.70 38.11
CA ALA A 420 8.95 12.40 37.29
C ALA A 420 9.38 12.45 35.82
N VAL A 421 10.64 12.81 35.54
CA VAL A 421 11.21 12.78 34.18
C VAL A 421 11.15 11.37 33.59
N THR A 422 11.40 10.33 34.40
CA THR A 422 11.30 8.94 33.93
C THR A 422 9.86 8.56 33.57
N VAL A 423 8.88 8.96 34.39
CA VAL A 423 7.45 8.76 34.11
C VAL A 423 7.06 9.49 32.82
N PHE A 424 7.40 10.78 32.68
CA PHE A 424 7.15 11.54 31.46
C PHE A 424 7.85 10.93 30.23
N GLY A 425 9.07 10.40 30.40
CA GLY A 425 9.77 9.67 29.35
C GLY A 425 9.06 8.39 28.93
N MET A 426 8.52 7.62 29.87
CA MET A 426 7.71 6.42 29.60
C MET A 426 6.39 6.76 28.91
N PHE A 427 5.71 7.83 29.34
CA PHE A 427 4.52 8.34 28.65
C PHE A 427 4.84 8.84 27.24
N GLY A 428 5.95 9.56 27.07
CA GLY A 428 6.44 9.99 25.77
C GLY A 428 6.72 8.80 24.86
N LEU A 429 7.27 7.71 25.40
CA LEU A 429 7.50 6.47 24.65
C LEU A 429 6.20 5.79 24.24
N ALA A 430 5.22 5.68 25.15
CA ALA A 430 3.89 5.17 24.82
C ALA A 430 3.26 6.00 23.70
N TYR A 431 3.34 7.33 23.79
CA TYR A 431 2.83 8.26 22.80
C TYR A 431 3.53 8.10 21.44
N LEU A 432 4.86 8.00 21.40
CA LEU A 432 5.62 7.77 20.17
C LEU A 432 5.30 6.41 19.52
N MET A 433 4.97 5.40 20.33
CA MET A 433 4.50 4.10 19.84
C MET A 433 3.06 4.18 19.29
N LEU A 434 2.15 4.87 19.98
CA LEU A 434 0.75 5.08 19.56
C LEU A 434 0.65 5.85 18.25
N ASN A 435 1.43 6.92 18.10
CA ASN A 435 1.57 7.68 16.85
C ASN A 435 2.37 6.86 15.78
N GLY A 436 3.20 5.92 16.25
CA GLY A 436 4.11 5.05 15.48
C GLY A 436 5.29 5.76 14.83
N ALA A 437 5.61 6.96 15.31
CA ALA A 437 6.90 7.61 15.07
C ALA A 437 8.09 6.77 15.57
N LEU A 438 7.90 5.91 16.59
CA LEU A 438 8.95 5.01 17.08
C LEU A 438 9.33 3.93 16.06
N THR A 439 8.35 3.41 15.31
CA THR A 439 8.52 2.32 14.35
C THR A 439 8.66 2.80 12.90
N GLY A 440 8.26 4.04 12.64
CA GLY A 440 8.21 4.65 11.33
C GLY A 440 6.94 4.30 10.54
N PRO A 441 6.75 4.93 9.36
CA PRO A 441 5.52 4.84 8.57
C PRO A 441 5.14 3.41 8.20
N ALA A 442 6.13 2.62 7.78
CA ALA A 442 5.99 1.24 7.35
C ALA A 442 6.30 0.22 8.46
N GLY A 443 6.44 0.66 9.72
CA GLY A 443 6.76 -0.17 10.89
C GLY A 443 5.54 -0.85 11.51
N ARG A 444 5.78 -1.86 12.36
CA ARG A 444 4.72 -2.65 13.03
C ARG A 444 3.91 -1.77 13.99
N ARG A 445 2.59 -1.71 13.80
CA ARG A 445 1.67 -0.87 14.59
C ARG A 445 0.96 -1.62 15.72
N LEU A 446 0.46 -0.85 16.69
CA LEU A 446 -0.44 -1.35 17.73
C LEU A 446 -1.75 -1.81 17.10
N GLY A 447 -2.23 -2.97 17.52
CA GLY A 447 -3.46 -3.57 17.00
C GLY A 447 -3.49 -5.06 17.23
N MET A 448 -4.49 -5.74 16.66
CA MET A 448 -4.71 -7.18 16.84
C MET A 448 -4.84 -7.90 15.52
N GLY A 449 -4.37 -9.14 15.48
CA GLY A 449 -4.47 -10.01 14.31
C GLY A 449 -3.41 -9.70 13.26
N LEU A 450 -3.62 -10.20 12.05
CA LEU A 450 -2.66 -10.06 10.96
C LEU A 450 -2.49 -8.60 10.52
N ASP A 451 -1.24 -8.21 10.31
CA ASP A 451 -0.88 -6.98 9.62
C ASP A 451 -1.60 -6.90 8.27
N TRP A 452 -2.00 -5.71 7.84
CA TRP A 452 -2.79 -5.58 6.62
C TRP A 452 -2.02 -6.07 5.38
N ARG A 453 -0.68 -5.98 5.35
CA ARG A 453 0.13 -6.50 4.23
C ARG A 453 0.06 -8.01 4.18
N LEU A 454 0.25 -8.66 5.33
CA LEU A 454 0.18 -10.12 5.42
C LEU A 454 -1.24 -10.62 5.16
N ARG A 455 -2.26 -9.94 5.68
CA ARG A 455 -3.68 -10.24 5.42
C ARG A 455 -4.03 -10.12 3.95
N THR A 456 -3.61 -9.03 3.31
CA THR A 456 -3.80 -8.83 1.86
C THR A 456 -3.08 -9.90 1.07
N ALA A 457 -1.84 -10.24 1.45
CA ALA A 457 -1.09 -11.33 0.82
C ALA A 457 -1.81 -12.68 0.96
N VAL A 458 -2.27 -13.06 2.15
CA VAL A 458 -3.04 -14.29 2.36
C VAL A 458 -4.32 -14.31 1.51
N SER A 459 -5.10 -13.22 1.51
CA SER A 459 -6.34 -13.13 0.73
C SER A 459 -6.09 -13.21 -0.77
N SER A 460 -5.05 -12.54 -1.27
CA SER A 460 -4.69 -12.51 -2.67
C SER A 460 -4.15 -13.85 -3.15
N TYR A 461 -3.33 -14.53 -2.35
CA TYR A 461 -2.86 -15.88 -2.66
C TYR A 461 -4.01 -16.89 -2.63
N ALA A 462 -4.96 -16.76 -1.71
CA ALA A 462 -6.15 -17.62 -1.67
C ALA A 462 -6.94 -17.55 -2.99
N LYS A 463 -7.14 -16.34 -3.53
CA LYS A 463 -7.77 -16.15 -4.85
C LYS A 463 -6.93 -16.66 -6.02
N LEU A 464 -5.60 -16.62 -5.93
CA LEU A 464 -4.73 -17.19 -6.96
C LEU A 464 -4.85 -18.71 -7.00
N ILE A 465 -4.90 -19.35 -5.83
CA ILE A 465 -4.87 -20.82 -5.67
C ILE A 465 -6.22 -21.48 -5.98
N ASP A 466 -7.32 -20.74 -5.93
CA ASP A 466 -8.64 -21.31 -6.19
C ASP A 466 -8.77 -21.85 -7.63
N GLY A 467 -9.00 -23.15 -7.79
CA GLY A 467 -9.09 -23.80 -9.10
C GLY A 467 -7.76 -23.89 -9.87
N THR A 468 -6.63 -24.03 -9.17
CA THR A 468 -5.32 -24.23 -9.81
C THR A 468 -5.07 -25.66 -10.27
N PHE A 469 -4.20 -25.81 -11.28
CA PHE A 469 -3.89 -27.10 -11.90
C PHE A 469 -3.25 -28.13 -10.94
N ASP A 470 -2.33 -27.70 -10.08
CA ASP A 470 -1.64 -28.57 -9.12
C ASP A 470 -1.51 -27.92 -7.73
N ASP A 471 -0.85 -28.60 -6.79
CA ASP A 471 -0.54 -28.11 -5.44
C ASP A 471 0.93 -27.62 -5.26
N ARG A 472 1.72 -27.51 -6.35
CA ARG A 472 3.19 -27.41 -6.32
C ARG A 472 3.76 -26.18 -7.03
N PRO A 473 3.54 -24.97 -6.48
CA PRO A 473 4.11 -23.75 -7.06
C PRO A 473 5.58 -23.55 -6.67
N PHE A 474 6.36 -22.99 -7.61
CA PHE A 474 7.64 -22.36 -7.29
C PHE A 474 7.43 -20.94 -6.78
N ASN A 475 7.87 -20.66 -5.55
CA ASN A 475 7.76 -19.35 -4.93
C ASN A 475 9.10 -18.61 -4.95
N GLY A 476 9.13 -17.34 -5.38
CA GLY A 476 10.38 -16.57 -5.48
C GLY A 476 11.00 -16.13 -4.15
N ARG A 477 10.24 -16.14 -3.04
CA ARG A 477 10.73 -15.82 -1.69
C ARG A 477 10.16 -16.77 -0.65
N VAL A 478 10.93 -16.95 0.42
CA VAL A 478 10.62 -17.84 1.55
C VAL A 478 9.36 -17.42 2.32
N GLU A 479 9.10 -16.11 2.49
CA GLU A 479 7.86 -15.57 3.13
C GLU A 479 6.58 -16.05 2.42
N HIS A 480 6.63 -16.19 1.09
CA HIS A 480 5.47 -16.67 0.34
C HIS A 480 5.28 -18.18 0.52
N GLY A 481 6.36 -18.92 0.76
CA GLY A 481 6.28 -20.33 1.11
C GLY A 481 5.44 -20.54 2.36
N ASP A 482 5.62 -19.67 3.36
CA ASP A 482 4.82 -19.70 4.59
C ASP A 482 3.32 -19.49 4.32
N ILE A 483 2.98 -18.54 3.44
CA ILE A 483 1.59 -18.27 3.02
C ILE A 483 1.01 -19.45 2.23
N LEU A 484 1.82 -20.10 1.40
CA LEU A 484 1.40 -21.28 0.64
C LEU A 484 1.07 -22.46 1.58
N ILE A 485 1.90 -22.70 2.60
CA ILE A 485 1.63 -23.69 3.65
C ILE A 485 0.34 -23.33 4.39
N TRP A 486 0.15 -22.04 4.72
CA TRP A 486 -1.08 -21.55 5.33
C TRP A 486 -2.32 -21.90 4.50
N LEU A 487 -2.22 -21.86 3.17
CA LEU A 487 -3.32 -22.13 2.24
C LEU A 487 -3.39 -23.61 1.79
N GLY A 488 -2.57 -24.49 2.38
CA GLY A 488 -2.59 -25.94 2.08
C GLY A 488 -1.88 -26.33 0.79
N GLN A 489 -1.04 -25.46 0.22
CA GLN A 489 -0.18 -25.74 -0.93
C GLN A 489 1.21 -26.20 -0.48
N LYS A 490 1.97 -26.80 -1.39
CA LYS A 490 3.33 -27.30 -1.13
C LYS A 490 4.39 -26.42 -1.81
N PRO A 491 5.00 -25.46 -1.08
CA PRO A 491 5.99 -24.57 -1.67
C PRO A 491 7.30 -25.28 -2.01
N PHE A 492 8.13 -24.61 -2.82
CA PHE A 492 9.49 -25.05 -3.09
C PHE A 492 10.44 -24.73 -1.93
N VAL A 493 10.32 -23.57 -1.30
CA VAL A 493 11.09 -23.17 -0.09
C VAL A 493 10.21 -22.37 0.87
N ASP A 494 10.49 -22.41 2.18
CA ASP A 494 9.79 -21.64 3.22
C ASP A 494 10.75 -21.16 4.33
N SER A 495 10.22 -20.53 5.38
CA SER A 495 11.02 -19.99 6.50
C SER A 495 11.83 -21.02 7.31
N ARG A 496 11.60 -22.33 7.14
CA ARG A 496 12.32 -23.45 7.80
C ARG A 496 13.65 -23.75 7.09
N LEU A 497 14.47 -22.72 6.88
CA LEU A 497 15.68 -22.75 6.03
C LEU A 497 16.66 -23.87 6.35
N ALA A 498 16.86 -24.20 7.62
CA ALA A 498 17.77 -25.26 8.05
C ALA A 498 17.43 -26.62 7.42
N MET A 499 16.16 -26.91 7.17
CA MET A 499 15.69 -28.14 6.54
C MET A 499 16.13 -28.25 5.08
N TYR A 500 16.08 -27.13 4.34
CA TYR A 500 16.44 -27.06 2.93
C TYR A 500 17.95 -27.13 2.68
N ALA A 501 18.74 -26.64 3.62
CA ALA A 501 20.20 -26.60 3.51
C ALA A 501 20.91 -27.88 3.98
N GLN A 502 20.30 -28.69 4.85
CA GLN A 502 20.94 -29.88 5.45
C GLN A 502 20.77 -31.18 4.65
N GLY A 503 20.26 -31.10 3.41
CA GLY A 503 20.07 -32.25 2.52
C GLY A 503 21.33 -32.73 1.80
N PRO A 504 21.23 -33.80 0.99
CA PRO A 504 22.28 -34.22 0.06
C PRO A 504 22.66 -33.12 -0.94
N GLU A 505 21.67 -32.32 -1.33
CA GLU A 505 21.80 -31.10 -2.11
C GLU A 505 21.24 -29.93 -1.31
N ASN A 506 21.88 -28.76 -1.42
CA ASN A 506 21.37 -27.54 -0.79
C ASN A 506 20.23 -26.96 -1.66
N LEU A 507 18.99 -27.22 -1.26
CA LEU A 507 17.81 -26.76 -2.00
C LEU A 507 17.67 -25.23 -2.02
N LEU A 508 18.29 -24.51 -1.07
CA LEU A 508 18.34 -23.05 -1.09
C LEU A 508 19.26 -22.53 -2.21
N ASP A 509 20.34 -23.24 -2.53
CA ASP A 509 21.19 -22.91 -3.67
C ASP A 509 20.48 -23.22 -4.98
N VAL A 510 19.81 -24.37 -5.08
CA VAL A 510 18.98 -24.72 -6.25
C VAL A 510 17.88 -23.67 -6.48
N HIS A 511 17.20 -23.23 -5.41
CA HIS A 511 16.19 -22.19 -5.49
C HIS A 511 16.75 -20.89 -6.05
N ARG A 512 17.87 -20.40 -5.50
CA ARG A 512 18.53 -19.18 -5.98
C ARG A 512 19.01 -19.31 -7.42
N ASP A 513 19.64 -20.44 -7.76
CA ASP A 513 20.14 -20.71 -9.11
C ASP A 513 18.99 -20.75 -10.12
N THR A 514 17.86 -21.35 -9.75
CA THR A 514 16.63 -21.34 -10.55
C THR A 514 16.06 -19.93 -10.70
N TYR A 515 16.01 -19.17 -9.60
CA TYR A 515 15.51 -17.80 -9.62
C TYR A 515 16.38 -16.89 -10.50
N PHE A 516 17.72 -16.99 -10.38
CA PHE A 516 18.64 -16.25 -11.23
C PHE A 516 18.65 -16.76 -12.67
N ALA A 517 18.43 -18.06 -12.90
CA ALA A 517 18.35 -18.62 -14.26
C ALA A 517 17.25 -17.98 -15.11
N PHE A 518 16.19 -17.45 -14.48
CA PHE A 518 15.17 -16.65 -15.14
C PHE A 518 15.59 -15.21 -15.49
N MET A 519 16.67 -14.69 -14.88
CA MET A 519 17.21 -13.36 -15.16
C MET A 519 18.00 -13.37 -16.48
N PRO A 520 18.19 -12.22 -17.17
CA PRO A 520 19.02 -12.14 -18.36
C PRO A 520 20.48 -12.47 -18.03
N ALA A 521 21.19 -13.06 -19.00
CA ALA A 521 22.61 -13.31 -18.88
C ALA A 521 23.34 -12.00 -18.54
N SER A 522 24.13 -12.02 -17.47
CA SER A 522 24.88 -10.87 -17.01
C SER A 522 26.31 -11.27 -16.72
N GLU A 523 27.26 -10.49 -17.22
CA GLU A 523 28.68 -10.67 -16.87
C GLU A 523 28.91 -10.53 -15.35
N SER A 524 28.06 -9.74 -14.68
CA SER A 524 28.13 -9.54 -13.22
C SER A 524 27.65 -10.74 -12.41
N ASN A 525 26.76 -11.57 -12.98
CA ASN A 525 26.20 -12.74 -12.30
C ASN A 525 26.17 -13.97 -13.23
N PRO A 526 27.12 -14.91 -13.09
CA PRO A 526 27.22 -16.08 -13.95
C PRO A 526 26.07 -17.09 -13.78
N ARG A 527 25.23 -16.94 -12.75
CA ARG A 527 24.03 -17.76 -12.54
C ARG A 527 22.87 -17.33 -13.42
N ALA A 528 22.93 -16.13 -14.00
CA ALA A 528 21.84 -15.57 -14.76
C ALA A 528 21.79 -16.06 -16.22
N GLY A 529 20.59 -16.13 -16.80
CA GLY A 529 20.40 -16.39 -18.23
C GLY A 529 20.59 -17.85 -18.64
N ARG A 530 20.24 -18.79 -17.75
CA ARG A 530 20.49 -20.22 -17.96
C ARG A 530 19.18 -21.01 -18.04
N PRO A 531 18.50 -21.03 -19.20
CA PRO A 531 17.19 -21.67 -19.30
C PRO A 531 17.22 -23.17 -18.96
N ASP A 532 18.32 -23.85 -19.27
CA ASP A 532 18.50 -25.27 -18.96
C ASP A 532 18.45 -25.59 -17.46
N VAL A 533 18.89 -24.63 -16.61
CA VAL A 533 18.90 -24.81 -15.15
C VAL A 533 17.48 -24.82 -14.61
N TRP A 534 16.66 -23.81 -14.93
CA TRP A 534 15.30 -23.76 -14.40
C TRP A 534 14.42 -24.85 -15.01
N ARG A 535 14.59 -25.21 -16.30
CA ARG A 535 13.85 -26.32 -16.91
C ARG A 535 14.13 -27.63 -16.17
N LYS A 536 15.41 -27.92 -15.94
CA LYS A 536 15.82 -29.10 -15.17
C LYS A 536 15.18 -29.11 -13.78
N THR A 537 15.22 -28.00 -13.05
CA THR A 537 14.58 -27.92 -11.73
C THR A 537 13.06 -28.13 -11.81
N PHE A 538 12.38 -27.59 -12.82
CA PHE A 538 10.95 -27.80 -12.98
C PHE A 538 10.61 -29.24 -13.34
N ASP A 539 11.46 -29.91 -14.12
CA ASP A 539 11.31 -31.33 -14.45
C ASP A 539 11.57 -32.22 -13.22
N ASP A 540 12.70 -32.02 -12.53
CA ASP A 540 13.14 -32.82 -11.38
C ASP A 540 12.13 -32.76 -10.21
N TYR A 541 11.53 -31.59 -9.97
CA TYR A 541 10.59 -31.35 -8.87
C TYR A 541 9.12 -31.30 -9.31
N GLN A 542 8.82 -31.60 -10.57
CA GLN A 542 7.47 -31.61 -11.16
C GLN A 542 6.71 -30.30 -10.92
N LEU A 543 7.38 -29.17 -11.16
CA LEU A 543 6.81 -27.84 -10.99
C LEU A 543 6.12 -27.40 -12.28
N THR A 544 4.88 -26.92 -12.17
CA THR A 544 4.13 -26.40 -13.33
C THR A 544 3.92 -24.88 -13.29
N ARG A 545 4.02 -24.28 -12.10
CA ARG A 545 3.64 -22.89 -11.84
C ARG A 545 4.73 -22.13 -11.09
N LEU A 546 4.83 -20.84 -11.37
CA LEU A 546 5.73 -19.87 -10.76
C LEU A 546 4.92 -18.70 -10.22
N LEU A 547 5.10 -18.38 -8.95
CA LEU A 547 4.44 -17.25 -8.29
C LEU A 547 5.40 -16.07 -8.16
N VAL A 548 5.11 -15.02 -8.91
CA VAL A 548 5.88 -13.78 -8.99
C VAL A 548 5.37 -12.79 -7.95
N ARG A 549 6.29 -12.23 -7.14
CA ARG A 549 5.96 -11.26 -6.10
C ARG A 549 5.49 -9.94 -6.67
N LEU A 550 4.35 -9.42 -6.20
CA LEU A 550 3.90 -8.06 -6.45
C LEU A 550 3.67 -7.23 -5.17
N THR A 551 3.79 -7.85 -3.99
CA THR A 551 3.73 -7.17 -2.68
C THR A 551 4.95 -6.30 -2.35
N GLY A 552 4.70 -5.26 -1.56
CA GLY A 552 5.72 -4.35 -1.02
C GLY A 552 6.12 -3.23 -1.99
N GLU A 553 7.02 -2.34 -1.54
CA GLU A 553 7.48 -1.19 -2.32
C GLU A 553 8.81 -1.44 -3.06
N ASP A 554 9.18 -2.71 -3.24
CA ASP A 554 10.40 -3.11 -3.93
C ASP A 554 10.38 -2.58 -5.38
N PRO A 555 11.32 -1.69 -5.78
CA PRO A 555 11.38 -1.15 -7.14
C PRO A 555 11.54 -2.24 -8.20
N GLY A 556 12.19 -3.36 -7.86
CA GLY A 556 12.48 -4.45 -8.80
C GLY A 556 11.32 -5.40 -9.07
N LYS A 557 10.21 -5.32 -8.32
CA LYS A 557 9.09 -6.29 -8.44
C LYS A 557 8.46 -6.29 -9.84
N TYR A 558 8.37 -5.11 -10.44
CA TYR A 558 7.77 -4.92 -11.74
C TYR A 558 8.72 -5.27 -12.89
N ASP A 559 10.00 -4.97 -12.74
CA ASP A 559 11.05 -5.40 -13.68
C ASP A 559 11.06 -6.93 -13.81
N LEU A 560 10.94 -7.63 -12.68
CA LEU A 560 10.83 -9.09 -12.66
C LEU A 560 9.56 -9.59 -13.39
N LEU A 561 8.40 -8.99 -13.12
CA LEU A 561 7.15 -9.37 -13.78
C LEU A 561 7.25 -9.19 -15.31
N LEU A 562 7.77 -8.05 -15.78
CA LEU A 562 7.93 -7.81 -17.22
C LEU A 562 8.84 -8.84 -17.87
N ARG A 563 9.94 -9.20 -17.21
CA ARG A 563 10.87 -10.22 -17.73
C ARG A 563 10.19 -11.57 -17.88
N PHE A 564 9.38 -11.98 -16.90
CA PHE A 564 8.61 -13.22 -17.02
C PHE A 564 7.58 -13.17 -18.13
N LEU A 565 6.93 -12.03 -18.35
CA LEU A 565 6.01 -11.84 -19.47
C LEU A 565 6.69 -11.92 -20.84
N MET A 566 7.98 -11.57 -20.92
CA MET A 566 8.77 -11.67 -22.15
C MET A 566 9.31 -13.08 -22.42
N ASN A 567 9.24 -14.01 -21.47
CA ASN A 567 9.72 -15.36 -21.67
C ASN A 567 8.68 -16.19 -22.44
N PRO A 568 8.97 -16.69 -23.66
CA PRO A 568 7.99 -17.44 -24.46
C PRO A 568 7.59 -18.79 -23.82
N GLU A 569 8.40 -19.32 -22.91
CA GLU A 569 8.18 -20.59 -22.22
C GLU A 569 7.35 -20.45 -20.95
N LEU A 570 6.98 -19.23 -20.57
CA LEU A 570 6.11 -18.92 -19.44
C LEU A 570 4.92 -18.10 -19.93
N ARG A 571 3.72 -18.44 -19.45
CA ARG A 571 2.50 -17.68 -19.76
C ARG A 571 1.85 -17.18 -18.48
N LEU A 572 1.51 -15.90 -18.47
CA LEU A 572 0.70 -15.30 -17.42
C LEU A 572 -0.70 -15.93 -17.42
N THR A 573 -1.13 -16.44 -16.27
CA THR A 573 -2.47 -17.04 -16.13
C THR A 573 -3.39 -16.23 -15.26
N ARG A 574 -2.87 -15.60 -14.19
CA ARG A 574 -3.64 -14.75 -13.26
C ARG A 574 -2.76 -13.67 -12.64
N ILE A 575 -3.35 -12.50 -12.36
CA ILE A 575 -2.73 -11.42 -11.58
C ILE A 575 -3.67 -11.09 -10.43
N GLN A 576 -3.12 -11.01 -9.22
CA GLN A 576 -3.82 -10.52 -8.03
C GLN A 576 -2.93 -9.48 -7.31
N ALA A 577 -3.46 -8.85 -6.25
CA ALA A 577 -2.79 -7.77 -5.53
C ALA A 577 -1.41 -8.11 -4.95
N ALA A 578 -1.17 -9.36 -4.56
CA ALA A 578 0.06 -9.77 -3.90
C ALA A 578 1.04 -10.50 -4.82
N ALA A 579 0.53 -11.15 -5.85
CA ALA A 579 1.34 -11.97 -6.75
C ALA A 579 0.68 -12.17 -8.12
N ALA A 580 1.51 -12.54 -9.09
CA ALA A 580 1.08 -13.03 -10.39
C ALA A 580 1.50 -14.49 -10.59
N GLU A 581 0.65 -15.26 -11.26
CA GLU A 581 0.88 -16.66 -11.57
C GLU A 581 1.33 -16.83 -13.02
N MET A 582 2.56 -17.34 -13.18
CA MET A 582 3.13 -17.77 -14.46
C MET A 582 3.04 -19.30 -14.55
N CYS A 583 2.46 -19.83 -15.62
CA CYS A 583 2.46 -21.26 -15.89
C CYS A 583 3.48 -21.60 -16.98
N ARG A 584 4.10 -22.77 -16.84
CA ARG A 584 5.01 -23.32 -17.85
C ARG A 584 4.27 -23.64 -19.15
N PHE A 585 4.85 -23.25 -20.29
CA PHE A 585 4.29 -23.41 -21.64
C PHE A 585 5.31 -23.94 -22.67
N ASP A 586 6.42 -24.50 -22.20
CA ASP A 586 7.46 -25.08 -23.05
C ASP A 586 7.10 -26.50 -23.56
N ALA A 587 8.07 -27.20 -24.16
CA ALA A 587 7.92 -28.57 -24.63
C ALA A 587 7.58 -29.57 -23.51
N GLY A 588 7.99 -29.31 -22.26
CA GLY A 588 7.69 -30.13 -21.09
C GLY A 588 6.28 -29.95 -20.55
N ALA A 589 5.57 -28.89 -20.94
CA ALA A 589 4.16 -28.72 -20.61
C ALA A 589 3.29 -29.78 -21.32
N GLY A 590 2.75 -30.73 -20.55
CA GLY A 590 1.82 -31.74 -21.06
C GLY A 590 0.57 -31.11 -21.71
N PRO A 591 -0.17 -31.87 -22.55
CA PRO A 591 -1.32 -31.34 -23.30
C PRO A 591 -2.42 -30.80 -22.37
N GLU A 592 -2.61 -31.42 -21.20
CA GLU A 592 -3.58 -30.98 -20.19
C GLU A 592 -3.24 -29.61 -19.59
N LEU A 593 -1.95 -29.36 -19.28
CA LEU A 593 -1.49 -28.08 -18.75
C LEU A 593 -1.66 -26.97 -19.80
N ARG A 594 -1.35 -27.25 -21.08
CA ARG A 594 -1.56 -26.27 -22.15
C ARG A 594 -3.04 -25.92 -22.31
N ALA A 595 -3.91 -26.92 -22.30
CA ALA A 595 -5.35 -26.71 -22.35
C ALA A 595 -5.86 -25.89 -21.16
N TYR A 596 -5.34 -26.14 -19.95
CA TYR A 596 -5.65 -25.34 -18.76
C TYR A 596 -5.19 -23.88 -18.94
N VAL A 597 -3.94 -23.65 -19.35
CA VAL A 597 -3.37 -22.30 -19.53
C VAL A 597 -4.14 -21.51 -20.58
N ASP A 598 -4.50 -22.13 -21.71
CA ASP A 598 -5.25 -21.46 -22.77
C ASP A 598 -6.68 -21.09 -22.35
N GLN A 599 -7.27 -21.80 -21.37
CA GLN A 599 -8.57 -21.47 -20.78
C GLN A 599 -8.51 -20.34 -19.76
N GLN A 600 -7.33 -20.03 -19.19
CA GLN A 600 -7.23 -19.04 -18.11
C GLN A 600 -7.42 -17.59 -18.61
N PRO A 601 -8.03 -16.72 -17.78
CA PRO A 601 -8.37 -15.37 -18.17
C PRO A 601 -7.20 -14.38 -18.11
N GLY A 602 -6.08 -14.67 -17.47
CA GLY A 602 -5.02 -13.68 -17.18
C GLY A 602 -4.20 -13.20 -18.37
N THR A 603 -4.35 -13.80 -19.55
CA THR A 603 -3.87 -13.21 -20.82
C THR A 603 -4.96 -12.44 -21.56
N ARG A 604 -6.23 -12.60 -21.16
CA ARG A 604 -7.40 -12.08 -21.86
C ARG A 604 -7.87 -10.74 -21.28
N PHE A 605 -6.94 -9.81 -21.05
CA PHE A 605 -7.25 -8.48 -20.52
C PHE A 605 -8.33 -7.76 -21.35
N LEU A 606 -8.25 -7.87 -22.67
CA LEU A 606 -9.26 -7.33 -23.59
C LEU A 606 -10.65 -7.93 -23.33
N THR A 607 -10.72 -9.23 -23.06
CA THR A 607 -11.99 -9.89 -22.73
C THR A 607 -12.51 -9.41 -21.38
N GLN A 608 -11.67 -9.36 -20.35
CA GLN A 608 -12.05 -8.86 -19.02
C GLN A 608 -12.52 -7.39 -19.06
N ALA A 609 -11.87 -6.57 -19.87
CA ALA A 609 -12.18 -5.15 -19.99
C ALA A 609 -13.44 -4.90 -20.84
N PHE A 610 -13.64 -5.59 -21.96
CA PHE A 610 -14.62 -5.21 -22.98
C PHE A 610 -15.56 -6.32 -23.48
N ARG A 611 -15.14 -7.59 -23.51
CA ARG A 611 -15.89 -8.68 -24.16
C ARG A 611 -16.55 -9.70 -23.22
N GLY A 612 -16.28 -9.58 -21.91
CA GLY A 612 -16.74 -10.50 -20.88
C GLY A 612 -18.20 -10.29 -20.46
N ALA A 613 -18.57 -10.90 -19.34
CA ALA A 613 -19.86 -10.66 -18.71
C ALA A 613 -19.86 -9.33 -17.93
N ASP A 614 -21.06 -8.80 -17.69
CA ASP A 614 -21.24 -7.63 -16.84
C ASP A 614 -20.71 -7.92 -15.42
N VAL A 615 -19.94 -6.98 -14.90
CA VAL A 615 -19.40 -7.04 -13.54
C VAL A 615 -20.26 -6.15 -12.65
N ALA A 616 -20.59 -6.64 -11.45
CA ALA A 616 -21.34 -5.85 -10.49
C ALA A 616 -20.59 -4.55 -10.15
N PRO A 617 -21.25 -3.39 -10.21
CA PRO A 617 -20.65 -2.14 -9.76
C PRO A 617 -20.41 -2.20 -8.24
N PRO A 618 -19.44 -1.45 -7.71
CA PRO A 618 -19.23 -1.38 -6.27
C PRO A 618 -20.47 -0.86 -5.55
N GLU A 619 -20.80 -1.47 -4.41
CA GLU A 619 -21.92 -1.06 -3.56
C GLU A 619 -21.62 0.28 -2.86
N GLY A 620 -22.65 1.11 -2.66
CA GLY A 620 -22.53 2.40 -1.95
C GLY A 620 -22.27 3.62 -2.83
N LEU A 621 -22.59 4.81 -2.29
CA LEU A 621 -22.39 6.11 -2.92
C LEU A 621 -20.93 6.54 -2.84
N ALA A 622 -20.44 7.31 -3.82
CA ALA A 622 -19.11 7.88 -3.75
C ALA A 622 -19.06 8.97 -2.66
N ILE A 623 -18.04 8.90 -1.80
CA ILE A 623 -17.79 9.88 -0.75
C ILE A 623 -16.63 10.77 -1.19
N TRP A 624 -16.79 12.08 -1.04
CA TRP A 624 -15.73 13.03 -1.36
C TRP A 624 -14.54 12.88 -0.38
N PRO A 625 -13.29 12.96 -0.88
CA PRO A 625 -12.11 12.97 -0.03
C PRO A 625 -12.10 14.17 0.90
N ARG A 626 -11.52 14.01 2.09
CA ARG A 626 -11.38 15.07 3.08
C ARG A 626 -9.91 15.37 3.34
N GLU A 627 -9.63 16.61 3.72
CA GLU A 627 -8.29 16.93 4.21
C GLU A 627 -7.95 16.12 5.45
N LEU A 628 -6.68 15.69 5.53
CA LEU A 628 -6.15 15.09 6.74
C LEU A 628 -6.36 16.05 7.92
N THR A 629 -6.90 15.52 9.01
CA THR A 629 -7.14 16.29 10.23
C THR A 629 -5.80 16.77 10.82
N THR A 630 -5.82 17.84 11.64
CA THR A 630 -4.61 18.28 12.36
C THR A 630 -3.98 17.15 13.18
N TYR A 631 -4.82 16.25 13.69
CA TYR A 631 -4.42 15.05 14.41
C TYR A 631 -3.65 14.06 13.51
N GLU A 632 -4.15 13.75 12.32
CA GLU A 632 -3.46 12.86 11.36
C GLU A 632 -2.24 13.50 10.71
N LYS A 633 -2.21 14.84 10.58
CA LYS A 633 -1.07 15.57 10.02
C LYS A 633 0.14 15.59 10.97
N TRP A 634 -0.09 15.75 12.28
CA TRP A 634 0.98 16.03 13.25
C TRP A 634 1.08 15.03 14.40
N LEU A 635 -0.01 14.38 14.76
CA LEU A 635 -0.13 13.55 15.97
C LEU A 635 -0.17 12.04 15.71
N ILE A 636 -0.41 11.60 14.48
CA ILE A 636 -0.30 10.20 14.04
C ILE A 636 0.44 10.16 12.72
N GLN A 637 1.38 9.22 12.55
CA GLN A 637 1.90 8.88 11.24
C GLN A 637 0.95 7.87 10.60
N PRO A 638 0.10 8.27 9.62
CA PRO A 638 -0.86 7.36 9.02
C PRO A 638 -0.13 6.17 8.40
N GLU A 639 -0.70 4.99 8.60
CA GLU A 639 -0.19 3.79 7.96
C GLU A 639 -0.45 3.88 6.45
N PRO A 640 0.51 3.52 5.57
CA PRO A 640 0.30 3.50 4.13
C PRO A 640 -0.53 2.27 3.74
N TRP A 641 -1.72 2.15 4.33
CA TRP A 641 -2.67 1.08 4.04
C TRP A 641 -3.15 1.19 2.60
N LEU A 642 -3.22 0.04 1.92
CA LEU A 642 -3.70 -0.03 0.55
C LEU A 642 -4.58 -1.28 0.38
N PRO A 643 -5.87 -1.10 0.03
CA PRO A 643 -6.76 -2.21 -0.29
C PRO A 643 -6.22 -3.11 -1.39
N GLU A 644 -6.75 -4.33 -1.45
CA GLU A 644 -6.41 -5.32 -2.49
C GLU A 644 -6.69 -4.77 -3.90
N SER A 645 -7.87 -4.20 -4.10
CA SER A 645 -8.28 -3.53 -5.34
C SER A 645 -7.32 -2.39 -5.72
N GLY A 646 -6.85 -1.61 -4.74
CA GLY A 646 -5.90 -0.53 -4.95
C GLY A 646 -4.53 -1.02 -5.42
N GLN A 647 -4.02 -2.11 -4.83
CA GLN A 647 -2.79 -2.76 -5.28
C GLN A 647 -2.92 -3.33 -6.70
N LEU A 648 -4.03 -4.01 -6.98
CA LEU A 648 -4.31 -4.56 -8.30
C LEU A 648 -4.41 -3.46 -9.38
N ALA A 649 -5.08 -2.34 -9.06
CA ALA A 649 -5.16 -1.19 -9.94
C ALA A 649 -3.77 -0.67 -10.33
N MET A 650 -2.85 -0.60 -9.37
CA MET A 650 -1.47 -0.19 -9.64
C MET A 650 -0.73 -1.17 -10.57
N HIS A 651 -0.97 -2.48 -10.43
CA HIS A 651 -0.38 -3.48 -11.32
C HIS A 651 -0.90 -3.33 -12.74
N TYR A 652 -2.21 -3.12 -12.93
CA TYR A 652 -2.78 -2.88 -14.25
C TYR A 652 -2.29 -1.58 -14.87
N ALA A 653 -2.22 -0.49 -14.10
CA ALA A 653 -1.70 0.78 -14.60
C ALA A 653 -0.23 0.64 -15.04
N PHE A 654 0.61 -0.05 -14.25
CA PHE A 654 1.99 -0.33 -14.64
C PHE A 654 2.07 -1.16 -15.93
N LEU A 655 1.30 -2.25 -16.02
CA LEU A 655 1.30 -3.09 -17.22
C LEU A 655 0.76 -2.33 -18.45
N SER A 656 -0.15 -1.38 -18.25
CA SER A 656 -0.73 -0.60 -19.35
C SER A 656 0.28 0.28 -20.09
N SER A 657 1.35 0.69 -19.42
CA SER A 657 2.44 1.46 -20.04
C SER A 657 3.58 0.57 -20.52
N ALA A 658 3.90 -0.48 -19.76
CA ALA A 658 5.06 -1.30 -20.03
C ALA A 658 4.82 -2.42 -21.06
N LEU A 659 3.67 -3.11 -21.01
CA LEU A 659 3.40 -4.25 -21.89
C LEU A 659 3.28 -3.83 -23.38
N PRO A 660 2.58 -2.74 -23.75
CA PRO A 660 2.48 -2.31 -25.15
C PRO A 660 3.83 -2.05 -25.82
N GLN A 661 4.82 -1.54 -25.08
CA GLN A 661 6.16 -1.26 -25.61
C GLN A 661 6.92 -2.54 -26.02
N GLN A 662 6.50 -3.70 -25.51
CA GLN A 662 7.14 -4.99 -25.76
C GLN A 662 6.42 -5.80 -26.86
N LEU A 663 5.23 -5.36 -27.30
CA LEU A 663 4.45 -6.07 -28.30
C LEU A 663 4.83 -5.63 -29.71
N ALA A 664 5.24 -6.59 -30.55
CA ALA A 664 5.63 -6.31 -31.94
C ALA A 664 4.46 -5.86 -32.84
N ASN A 665 3.23 -6.28 -32.52
CA ASN A 665 2.03 -5.86 -33.24
C ASN A 665 1.46 -4.57 -32.63
N PRO A 666 1.47 -3.43 -33.35
CA PRO A 666 0.98 -2.14 -32.84
C PRO A 666 -0.51 -2.16 -32.45
N GLN A 667 -1.33 -2.95 -33.15
CA GLN A 667 -2.75 -3.06 -32.86
C GLN A 667 -2.98 -3.78 -31.53
N ALA A 668 -2.32 -4.93 -31.33
CA ALA A 668 -2.38 -5.67 -30.08
C ALA A 668 -1.82 -4.85 -28.90
N ALA A 669 -0.78 -4.05 -29.15
CA ALA A 669 -0.22 -3.12 -28.17
C ALA A 669 -1.24 -2.08 -27.72
N SER A 670 -1.95 -1.46 -28.68
CA SER A 670 -3.01 -0.49 -28.42
C SER A 670 -4.17 -1.10 -27.64
N GLU A 671 -4.66 -2.27 -28.07
CA GLU A 671 -5.75 -3.02 -27.44
C GLU A 671 -5.43 -3.39 -25.98
N ALA A 672 -4.25 -3.97 -25.74
CA ALA A 672 -3.81 -4.36 -24.40
C ALA A 672 -3.65 -3.15 -23.48
N GLY A 673 -3.06 -2.05 -23.99
CA GLY A 673 -2.89 -0.82 -23.23
C GLY A 673 -4.22 -0.24 -22.75
N ILE A 674 -5.20 -0.11 -23.65
CA ILE A 674 -6.52 0.44 -23.30
C ILE A 674 -7.30 -0.49 -22.36
N ALA A 675 -7.24 -1.81 -22.59
CA ALA A 675 -7.88 -2.77 -21.70
C ALA A 675 -7.34 -2.69 -20.26
N LEU A 676 -6.01 -2.63 -20.10
CA LEU A 676 -5.37 -2.53 -18.78
C LEU A 676 -5.69 -1.20 -18.08
N ARG A 677 -5.75 -0.07 -18.80
CA ARG A 677 -6.17 1.22 -18.23
C ARG A 677 -7.62 1.18 -17.75
N MET A 678 -8.52 0.56 -18.51
CA MET A 678 -9.92 0.41 -18.11
C MET A 678 -10.05 -0.45 -16.84
N LEU A 679 -9.32 -1.56 -16.75
CA LEU A 679 -9.27 -2.38 -15.54
C LEU A 679 -8.66 -1.63 -14.35
N ALA A 680 -7.60 -0.84 -14.58
CA ALA A 680 -7.00 -0.01 -13.54
C ALA A 680 -7.99 1.02 -12.97
N ILE A 681 -8.77 1.71 -13.81
CA ILE A 681 -9.80 2.66 -13.36
C ILE A 681 -10.89 1.94 -12.55
N ARG A 682 -11.37 0.78 -13.01
CA ARG A 682 -12.39 -0.02 -12.29
C ARG A 682 -11.92 -0.40 -10.88
N GLU A 683 -10.73 -0.99 -10.77
CA GLU A 683 -10.20 -1.42 -9.47
C GLU A 683 -9.83 -0.23 -8.59
N ALA A 684 -9.32 0.87 -9.16
CA ALA A 684 -9.04 2.10 -8.42
C ALA A 684 -10.31 2.70 -7.80
N ARG A 685 -11.42 2.74 -8.56
CA ARG A 685 -12.71 3.22 -8.05
C ARG A 685 -13.28 2.31 -6.96
N ARG A 686 -13.04 0.99 -7.02
CA ARG A 686 -13.37 0.08 -5.90
C ARG A 686 -12.54 0.39 -4.67
N ALA A 687 -11.24 0.63 -4.82
CA ALA A 687 -10.38 0.98 -3.69
C ALA A 687 -10.81 2.28 -3.00
N LEU A 688 -11.26 3.28 -3.78
CA LEU A 688 -11.78 4.55 -3.24
C LEU A 688 -13.14 4.41 -2.53
N ARG A 689 -13.86 3.31 -2.74
CA ARG A 689 -15.08 2.99 -1.98
C ARG A 689 -14.74 2.44 -0.59
N ASP A 690 -13.61 1.73 -0.46
CA ASP A 690 -13.11 1.27 0.82
C ASP A 690 -12.56 2.44 1.66
N ASP A 691 -11.79 3.34 1.02
CA ASP A 691 -11.32 4.58 1.63
C ASP A 691 -11.17 5.72 0.59
N PRO A 692 -11.95 6.81 0.73
CA PRO A 692 -11.89 7.93 -0.19
C PRO A 692 -10.59 8.76 -0.08
N ASN A 693 -9.81 8.62 1.00
CA ASN A 693 -8.64 9.44 1.28
C ASN A 693 -7.32 8.87 0.73
N LEU A 694 -7.37 7.86 -0.15
CA LEU A 694 -6.19 7.23 -0.74
C LEU A 694 -5.56 8.10 -1.83
N ALA A 695 -4.67 9.02 -1.44
CA ALA A 695 -3.98 9.95 -2.34
C ALA A 695 -3.31 9.27 -3.55
N ARG A 696 -2.66 8.12 -3.31
CA ARG A 696 -1.96 7.35 -4.35
C ARG A 696 -2.91 6.80 -5.41
N ILE A 697 -4.15 6.45 -5.03
CA ILE A 697 -5.15 5.91 -5.96
C ILE A 697 -5.80 7.03 -6.76
N HIS A 698 -6.09 8.17 -6.14
CA HIS A 698 -6.53 9.37 -6.88
C HIS A 698 -5.49 9.78 -7.93
N HIS A 699 -4.22 9.84 -7.55
CA HIS A 699 -3.12 10.10 -8.47
C HIS A 699 -3.06 9.08 -9.62
N LEU A 700 -3.24 7.79 -9.30
CA LEU A 700 -3.29 6.71 -10.29
C LEU A 700 -4.41 6.92 -11.31
N ILE A 701 -5.61 7.30 -10.88
CA ILE A 701 -6.74 7.59 -11.77
C ILE A 701 -6.40 8.77 -12.68
N ALA A 702 -5.84 9.86 -12.13
CA ALA A 702 -5.45 11.03 -12.91
C ALA A 702 -4.47 10.67 -14.04
N LEU A 703 -3.39 9.95 -13.71
CA LEU A 703 -2.39 9.51 -14.69
C LEU A 703 -2.98 8.54 -15.72
N THR A 704 -3.83 7.61 -15.27
CA THR A 704 -4.45 6.63 -16.16
C THR A 704 -5.40 7.30 -17.15
N CYS A 705 -6.28 8.19 -16.68
CA CYS A 705 -7.18 8.97 -17.53
C CYS A 705 -6.41 9.91 -18.46
N TYR A 706 -5.36 10.57 -17.98
CA TYR A 706 -4.48 11.41 -18.81
C TYR A 706 -3.84 10.60 -19.94
N SER A 707 -3.33 9.41 -19.64
CA SER A 707 -2.74 8.53 -20.66
C SER A 707 -3.76 7.97 -21.66
N MET A 708 -5.03 7.78 -21.26
CA MET A 708 -6.10 7.45 -22.20
C MET A 708 -6.42 8.63 -23.12
N LEU A 709 -6.56 9.84 -22.56
CA LEU A 709 -6.85 11.05 -23.33
C LEU A 709 -5.73 11.36 -24.33
N SER A 710 -4.47 11.17 -23.94
CA SER A 710 -3.33 11.39 -24.86
C SER A 710 -3.34 10.38 -26.02
N GLN A 711 -3.73 9.13 -25.78
CA GLN A 711 -3.88 8.12 -26.82
C GLN A 711 -5.04 8.44 -27.78
N GLU A 712 -6.19 8.86 -27.25
CA GLU A 712 -7.34 9.30 -28.06
C GLU A 712 -6.99 10.52 -28.91
N ARG A 713 -6.27 11.50 -28.35
CA ARG A 713 -5.74 12.66 -29.09
C ARG A 713 -4.76 12.25 -30.19
N ALA A 714 -3.84 11.34 -29.90
CA ALA A 714 -2.89 10.85 -30.89
C ALA A 714 -3.60 10.13 -32.05
N PHE A 715 -4.67 9.37 -31.76
CA PHE A 715 -5.49 8.71 -32.76
C PHE A 715 -6.18 9.72 -33.70
N PHE A 716 -6.78 10.78 -33.17
CA PHE A 716 -7.38 11.84 -34.01
C PHE A 716 -6.34 12.69 -34.76
N ALA A 717 -5.17 12.92 -34.16
CA ALA A 717 -4.09 13.66 -34.82
C ALA A 717 -3.60 12.94 -36.08
N GLN A 718 -3.59 11.60 -36.10
CA GLN A 718 -3.28 10.80 -37.29
C GLN A 718 -4.32 10.98 -38.41
N LEU A 719 -5.56 11.33 -38.05
CA LEU A 719 -6.65 11.65 -38.98
C LEU A 719 -6.67 13.14 -39.37
N GLY A 720 -5.69 13.94 -38.92
CA GLY A 720 -5.64 15.38 -39.16
C GLY A 720 -6.70 16.19 -38.39
N GLN A 721 -7.28 15.60 -37.34
CA GLN A 721 -8.35 16.21 -36.54
C GLN A 721 -7.88 16.48 -35.10
N ASN A 722 -8.48 17.49 -34.47
CA ASN A 722 -8.24 17.80 -33.05
C ASN A 722 -9.37 17.23 -32.20
N TYR A 723 -9.00 16.55 -31.09
CA TYR A 723 -9.96 15.98 -30.15
C TYR A 723 -9.75 16.50 -28.73
N SER A 724 -10.84 16.92 -28.10
CA SER A 724 -10.91 17.31 -26.70
C SER A 724 -12.04 16.54 -26.01
N SER A 725 -11.87 16.24 -24.73
CA SER A 725 -12.86 15.55 -23.92
C SER A 725 -13.01 16.26 -22.58
N ASP A 726 -14.13 16.96 -22.41
CA ASP A 726 -14.44 17.67 -21.17
C ASP A 726 -14.67 16.68 -20.02
N LEU A 727 -15.28 15.53 -20.33
CA LEU A 727 -15.48 14.41 -19.40
C LEU A 727 -14.15 13.95 -18.79
N ARG A 728 -13.14 13.63 -19.63
CA ARG A 728 -11.82 13.18 -19.16
C ARG A 728 -11.09 14.28 -18.41
N THR A 729 -11.22 15.52 -18.87
CA THR A 729 -10.59 16.68 -18.23
C THR A 729 -11.13 16.88 -16.81
N ALA A 730 -12.45 16.76 -16.62
CA ALA A 730 -13.08 16.79 -15.30
C ALA A 730 -12.59 15.65 -14.39
N GLU A 731 -12.48 14.42 -14.90
CA GLU A 731 -11.92 13.28 -14.15
C GLU A 731 -10.48 13.54 -13.69
N ILE A 732 -9.63 14.02 -14.60
CA ILE A 732 -8.20 14.23 -14.34
C ILE A 732 -8.01 15.35 -13.30
N LEU A 733 -8.66 16.49 -13.48
CA LEU A 733 -8.55 17.62 -12.55
C LEU A 733 -9.09 17.25 -11.18
N ALA A 734 -10.26 16.61 -11.10
CA ALA A 734 -10.81 16.20 -9.81
C ALA A 734 -9.91 15.19 -9.08
N ALA A 735 -9.36 14.22 -9.80
CA ALA A 735 -8.47 13.21 -9.23
C ALA A 735 -7.14 13.81 -8.75
N PHE A 736 -6.53 14.74 -9.49
CA PHE A 736 -5.33 15.44 -9.02
C PHE A 736 -5.60 16.28 -7.77
N ASN A 737 -6.72 17.01 -7.73
CA ASN A 737 -7.08 17.83 -6.57
C ASN A 737 -7.42 16.97 -5.34
N ALA A 738 -8.13 15.86 -5.53
CA ALA A 738 -8.37 14.86 -4.49
C ALA A 738 -7.05 14.30 -3.92
N ALA A 739 -6.08 13.99 -4.79
CA ALA A 739 -4.75 13.55 -4.36
C ALA A 739 -4.02 14.64 -3.57
N LEU A 740 -4.10 15.91 -3.99
CA LEU A 740 -3.49 17.03 -3.27
C LEU A 740 -4.11 17.30 -1.89
N MET A 741 -5.41 17.07 -1.72
CA MET A 741 -6.08 17.22 -0.42
C MET A 741 -5.61 16.17 0.60
N THR A 742 -5.34 14.95 0.11
CA THR A 742 -5.10 13.77 0.95
C THR A 742 -3.61 13.42 1.10
N ALA A 743 -2.74 13.89 0.22
CA ALA A 743 -1.31 13.57 0.24
C ALA A 743 -0.53 14.28 1.36
N ALA A 744 0.38 13.54 2.01
CA ALA A 744 1.37 14.09 2.94
C ALA A 744 2.53 14.82 2.23
N ASN A 745 2.98 14.30 1.08
CA ASN A 745 3.97 14.96 0.21
C ASN A 745 3.29 15.41 -1.09
N LYS A 746 3.24 16.73 -1.31
CA LYS A 746 2.48 17.33 -2.41
C LYS A 746 3.35 17.82 -3.56
N ALA A 747 4.68 17.77 -3.44
CA ALA A 747 5.59 18.37 -4.42
C ALA A 747 5.44 17.75 -5.82
N VAL A 748 5.46 16.41 -5.91
CA VAL A 748 5.30 15.69 -7.19
C VAL A 748 3.94 16.01 -7.83
N LEU A 749 2.88 16.00 -7.03
CA LEU A 749 1.52 16.27 -7.50
C LEU A 749 1.37 17.70 -8.02
N HIS A 750 1.98 18.70 -7.38
CA HIS A 750 1.95 20.09 -7.86
C HIS A 750 2.72 20.26 -9.18
N GLU A 751 3.85 19.59 -9.34
CA GLU A 751 4.64 19.64 -10.59
C GLU A 751 3.87 19.02 -11.76
N GLU A 752 3.32 17.81 -11.58
CA GLU A 752 2.56 17.11 -12.62
C GLU A 752 1.25 17.82 -12.97
N LEU A 753 0.50 18.31 -11.97
CA LEU A 753 -0.73 19.07 -12.21
C LEU A 753 -0.43 20.39 -12.94
N ALA A 754 0.65 21.10 -12.60
CA ALA A 754 1.03 22.32 -13.30
C ALA A 754 1.31 22.05 -14.79
N GLN A 755 2.01 20.97 -15.12
CA GLN A 755 2.27 20.57 -16.51
C GLN A 755 0.97 20.24 -17.25
N TYR A 756 0.03 19.53 -16.60
CA TYR A 756 -1.26 19.23 -17.20
C TYR A 756 -2.10 20.51 -17.46
N LEU A 757 -2.15 21.43 -16.49
CA LEU A 757 -2.88 22.70 -16.62
C LEU A 757 -2.31 23.60 -17.73
N VAL A 758 -1.00 23.60 -17.92
CA VAL A 758 -0.37 24.29 -19.06
C VAL A 758 -0.86 23.71 -20.38
N SER A 759 -1.03 22.39 -20.47
CA SER A 759 -1.57 21.74 -21.67
C SER A 759 -3.04 22.10 -21.96
N LEU A 760 -3.79 22.54 -20.93
CA LEU A 760 -5.15 23.06 -21.04
C LEU A 760 -5.20 24.59 -21.25
N ASN A 761 -4.04 25.26 -21.30
CA ASN A 761 -3.92 26.72 -21.31
C ASN A 761 -4.50 27.41 -20.05
N TYR A 762 -4.52 26.73 -18.89
CA TYR A 762 -4.94 27.30 -17.59
C TYR A 762 -3.72 27.89 -16.86
N ARG A 763 -3.38 29.12 -17.23
CA ARG A 763 -2.11 29.79 -16.92
C ARG A 763 -1.99 30.23 -15.46
N ASP A 764 -3.04 30.80 -14.91
CA ASP A 764 -3.06 31.32 -13.53
C ASP A 764 -3.02 30.21 -12.47
N VAL A 765 -3.80 29.15 -12.64
CA VAL A 765 -3.80 27.98 -11.74
C VAL A 765 -2.46 27.24 -11.82
N ALA A 766 -1.91 27.05 -13.03
CA ALA A 766 -0.59 26.46 -13.20
C ALA A 766 0.51 27.28 -12.48
N PHE A 767 0.44 28.61 -12.57
CA PHE A 767 1.35 29.51 -11.87
C PHE A 767 1.30 29.34 -10.35
N GLN A 768 0.10 29.19 -9.77
CA GLN A 768 -0.08 28.95 -8.34
C GLN A 768 0.57 27.63 -7.90
N HIS A 769 0.40 26.55 -8.66
CA HIS A 769 1.03 25.26 -8.33
C HIS A 769 2.56 25.29 -8.46
N LEU A 770 3.13 26.02 -9.44
CA LEU A 770 4.58 26.22 -9.53
C LEU A 770 5.13 27.04 -8.35
N LYS A 771 4.38 28.05 -7.90
CA LYS A 771 4.74 28.83 -6.70
C LYS A 771 4.75 27.95 -5.46
N GLU A 772 3.74 27.10 -5.31
CA GLU A 772 3.62 26.17 -4.18
C GLU A 772 4.69 25.08 -4.20
N LEU A 773 5.02 24.54 -5.38
CA LEU A 773 6.15 23.63 -5.59
C LEU A 773 7.45 24.26 -5.08
N ASN A 774 7.75 25.50 -5.46
CA ASN A 774 8.95 26.18 -4.99
C ASN A 774 8.91 26.49 -3.48
N ARG A 775 7.73 26.78 -2.91
CA ARG A 775 7.58 26.98 -1.46
C ARG A 775 7.92 25.70 -0.68
N GLN A 776 7.53 24.53 -1.20
CA GLN A 776 7.77 23.24 -0.55
C GLN A 776 9.20 22.73 -0.74
N THR A 777 9.76 22.80 -1.96
CA THR A 777 11.05 22.18 -2.27
C THR A 777 12.24 23.15 -2.24
N GLY A 778 11.99 24.45 -2.45
CA GLY A 778 13.02 25.47 -2.67
C GLY A 778 13.84 25.27 -3.96
N ARG A 779 13.43 24.35 -4.84
CA ARG A 779 14.22 23.86 -5.98
C ARG A 779 13.48 23.84 -7.32
N TRP A 780 12.24 24.34 -7.39
CA TRP A 780 11.41 24.37 -8.61
C TRP A 780 11.13 23.01 -9.28
N THR A 781 11.49 21.89 -8.66
CA THR A 781 11.15 20.53 -9.09
C THR A 781 11.05 19.63 -7.85
N ALA A 782 10.26 18.57 -7.95
CA ALA A 782 10.15 17.51 -6.96
C ALA A 782 11.29 16.50 -7.08
N LEU A 783 12.03 16.49 -8.19
CA LEU A 783 13.18 15.61 -8.41
C LEU A 783 14.33 15.92 -7.44
N LEU A 784 15.01 14.86 -7.01
CA LEU A 784 16.22 14.98 -6.17
C LEU A 784 17.43 15.38 -7.04
N PRO A 785 18.43 16.10 -6.50
CA PRO A 785 19.63 16.49 -7.26
C PRO A 785 20.46 15.31 -7.80
N SER A 786 20.22 14.09 -7.30
CA SER A 786 20.83 12.86 -7.79
C SER A 786 20.22 12.35 -9.10
N ASP A 787 19.06 12.86 -9.50
CA ASP A 787 18.36 12.44 -10.72
C ASP A 787 18.97 13.12 -11.96
N PRO A 788 19.27 12.38 -13.06
CA PRO A 788 19.80 12.95 -14.29
C PRO A 788 18.90 14.05 -14.89
N ASN A 789 17.58 13.99 -14.68
CA ASN A 789 16.63 14.94 -15.24
C ASN A 789 16.42 16.19 -14.39
N TYR A 790 17.06 16.27 -13.21
CA TYR A 790 16.87 17.36 -12.24
C TYR A 790 17.12 18.75 -12.84
N ALA A 791 18.24 18.94 -13.55
CA ALA A 791 18.61 20.25 -14.09
C ALA A 791 17.62 20.73 -15.16
N ALA A 792 17.23 19.83 -16.07
CA ALA A 792 16.30 20.14 -17.15
C ALA A 792 14.90 20.48 -16.61
N ALA A 793 14.36 19.67 -15.69
CA ALA A 793 13.05 19.89 -15.09
C ALA A 793 13.00 21.21 -14.31
N ARG A 794 14.03 21.47 -13.48
CA ARG A 794 14.17 22.73 -12.73
C ARG A 794 14.17 23.94 -13.66
N ASP A 795 14.99 23.92 -14.71
CA ASP A 795 15.18 25.08 -15.57
C ASP A 795 13.93 25.34 -16.43
N ALA A 796 13.26 24.29 -16.90
CA ALA A 796 11.97 24.39 -17.60
C ALA A 796 10.88 25.01 -16.72
N ASN A 797 10.68 24.49 -15.50
CA ASN A 797 9.67 25.03 -14.57
C ASN A 797 9.97 26.49 -14.18
N ARG A 798 11.25 26.84 -14.04
CA ARG A 798 11.67 28.21 -13.73
C ARG A 798 11.43 29.17 -14.90
N GLN A 799 11.68 28.73 -16.14
CA GLN A 799 11.40 29.52 -17.33
C GLN A 799 9.89 29.76 -17.48
N LEU A 800 9.09 28.71 -17.34
CA LEU A 800 7.64 28.78 -17.38
C LEU A 800 7.09 29.74 -16.32
N TYR A 801 7.58 29.65 -15.07
CA TYR A 801 7.19 30.57 -14.01
C TYR A 801 7.47 32.03 -14.37
N ARG A 802 8.63 32.33 -14.97
CA ARG A 802 8.97 33.71 -15.38
C ARG A 802 8.03 34.25 -16.45
N GLN A 803 7.74 33.44 -17.47
CA GLN A 803 6.81 33.81 -18.54
C GLN A 803 5.43 34.12 -17.97
N LEU A 804 4.89 33.23 -17.15
CA LEU A 804 3.58 33.41 -16.52
C LEU A 804 3.54 34.64 -15.58
N ASN A 805 4.62 34.88 -14.84
CA ASN A 805 4.74 36.04 -13.95
C ASN A 805 4.74 37.39 -14.70
N GLU A 806 5.18 37.42 -15.96
CA GLU A 806 5.18 38.62 -16.80
C GLU A 806 3.83 38.84 -17.51
N ASP A 807 3.12 37.77 -17.87
CA ASP A 807 1.90 37.85 -18.67
C ASP A 807 0.62 38.00 -17.83
N LEU A 808 0.52 37.30 -16.70
CA LEU A 808 -0.69 37.32 -15.85
C LEU A 808 -1.09 38.72 -15.36
N PRO A 809 -0.17 39.61 -14.93
CA PRO A 809 -0.54 40.95 -14.50
C PRO A 809 -1.18 41.78 -15.62
N LYS A 810 -0.74 41.61 -16.88
CA LYS A 810 -1.30 42.34 -18.03
C LYS A 810 -2.74 41.93 -18.31
N ILE A 811 -3.04 40.63 -18.20
CA ILE A 811 -4.39 40.09 -18.38
C ILE A 811 -5.30 40.58 -17.23
N ALA A 812 -4.80 40.57 -16.00
CA ALA A 812 -5.54 41.07 -14.84
C ALA A 812 -5.89 42.57 -14.96
N GLU A 813 -4.96 43.38 -15.48
CA GLU A 813 -5.20 44.80 -15.74
C GLU A 813 -6.27 45.02 -16.81
N GLN A 814 -6.24 44.24 -17.90
CA GLN A 814 -7.26 44.29 -18.95
C GLN A 814 -8.66 43.92 -18.45
N VAL A 815 -8.77 42.85 -17.64
CA VAL A 815 -10.02 42.41 -17.03
C VAL A 815 -10.57 43.51 -16.10
N ARG A 816 -9.70 44.09 -15.28
CA ARG A 816 -10.09 45.19 -14.38
C ARG A 816 -10.58 46.42 -15.15
N GLU A 817 -9.90 46.80 -16.23
CA GLU A 817 -10.31 47.93 -17.07
C GLU A 817 -11.69 47.71 -17.70
N GLN A 818 -12.04 46.47 -18.05
CA GLN A 818 -13.38 46.12 -18.58
C GLN A 818 -14.46 46.22 -17.50
N LEU A 819 -14.17 45.79 -16.26
CA LEU A 819 -15.10 45.94 -15.12
C LEU A 819 -15.30 47.41 -14.76
N ASP A 820 -14.23 48.22 -14.75
CA ASP A 820 -14.30 49.66 -14.47
C ASP A 820 -15.13 50.41 -15.53
N LYS A 821 -15.21 49.87 -16.76
CA LYS A 821 -16.08 50.37 -17.85
C LYS A 821 -17.54 49.93 -17.73
N GLY A 822 -17.91 49.17 -16.69
CA GLY A 822 -19.28 48.71 -16.44
C GLY A 822 -19.72 47.56 -17.33
N ALA A 823 -18.81 46.73 -17.82
CA ALA A 823 -19.15 45.51 -18.55
C ALA A 823 -19.82 44.47 -17.64
N ASP A 824 -20.65 43.59 -18.21
CA ASP A 824 -21.30 42.50 -17.47
C ASP A 824 -20.25 41.56 -16.86
N PRO A 825 -20.25 41.36 -15.52
CA PRO A 825 -19.27 40.50 -14.84
C PRO A 825 -19.21 39.07 -15.39
N VAL A 826 -20.32 38.51 -15.86
CA VAL A 826 -20.35 37.15 -16.44
C VAL A 826 -19.61 37.12 -17.78
N ALA A 827 -19.83 38.10 -18.64
CA ALA A 827 -19.14 38.22 -19.92
C ALA A 827 -17.64 38.47 -19.74
N VAL A 828 -17.26 39.29 -18.75
CA VAL A 828 -15.85 39.52 -18.40
C VAL A 828 -15.18 38.26 -17.86
N ALA A 829 -15.86 37.50 -17.00
CA ALA A 829 -15.36 36.22 -16.50
C ALA A 829 -15.16 35.20 -17.63
N GLN A 830 -16.09 35.13 -18.60
CA GLN A 830 -15.91 34.30 -19.79
C GLN A 830 -14.73 34.74 -20.65
N ALA A 831 -14.51 36.06 -20.82
CA ALA A 831 -13.34 36.58 -21.52
C ALA A 831 -12.02 36.24 -20.80
N ALA A 832 -12.00 36.32 -19.46
CA ALA A 832 -10.86 35.92 -18.65
C ALA A 832 -10.58 34.40 -18.75
N MET A 833 -11.63 33.57 -18.80
CA MET A 833 -11.50 32.14 -19.05
C MET A 833 -10.91 31.84 -20.43
N GLN A 834 -11.35 32.55 -21.48
CA GLN A 834 -10.78 32.45 -22.83
C GLN A 834 -9.31 32.90 -22.88
N ALA A 835 -8.92 33.88 -22.08
CA ALA A 835 -7.54 34.29 -21.89
C ALA A 835 -6.68 33.26 -21.11
N GLY A 836 -7.28 32.16 -20.64
CA GLY A 836 -6.61 31.10 -19.91
C GLY A 836 -6.44 31.39 -18.42
N CYS A 837 -7.30 32.22 -17.84
CA CYS A 837 -7.26 32.59 -16.41
C CYS A 837 -8.55 32.21 -15.65
N PRO A 838 -8.83 30.91 -15.44
CA PRO A 838 -10.01 30.42 -14.71
C PRO A 838 -10.13 30.92 -13.26
N GLU A 839 -9.01 31.08 -12.53
CA GLU A 839 -9.05 31.55 -11.14
C GLU A 839 -9.43 33.03 -11.09
N LEU A 840 -8.86 33.85 -11.98
CA LEU A 840 -9.25 35.27 -12.10
C LEU A 840 -10.72 35.42 -12.50
N ALA A 841 -11.19 34.57 -13.42
CA ALA A 841 -12.60 34.52 -13.80
C ALA A 841 -13.50 34.16 -12.61
N LEU A 842 -13.11 33.17 -11.80
CA LEU A 842 -13.86 32.74 -10.62
C LEU A 842 -13.91 33.84 -9.55
N GLN A 843 -12.80 34.53 -9.30
CA GLN A 843 -12.73 35.67 -8.38
C GLN A 843 -13.67 36.80 -8.83
N THR A 844 -13.67 37.13 -10.13
CA THR A 844 -14.56 38.15 -10.70
C THR A 844 -16.04 37.87 -10.43
N ILE A 845 -16.46 36.60 -10.55
CA ILE A 845 -17.84 36.19 -10.26
C ILE A 845 -18.13 36.21 -8.76
N ASN A 846 -17.20 35.71 -7.92
CA ASN A 846 -17.40 35.67 -6.47
C ASN A 846 -17.51 37.09 -5.86
N ASP A 847 -16.74 38.05 -6.37
CA ASP A 847 -16.80 39.45 -5.91
C ASP A 847 -18.16 40.12 -6.18
N HIS A 848 -18.91 39.62 -7.17
CA HIS A 848 -20.25 40.09 -7.54
C HIS A 848 -21.34 39.07 -7.20
N GLU A 849 -21.06 38.10 -6.32
CA GLU A 849 -21.96 36.97 -6.07
C GLU A 849 -23.33 37.43 -5.57
N THR A 850 -23.40 38.44 -4.70
CA THR A 850 -24.66 38.97 -4.14
C THR A 850 -25.65 39.45 -5.20
N ASP A 851 -25.14 39.96 -6.32
CA ASP A 851 -25.95 40.47 -7.43
C ASP A 851 -26.32 39.37 -8.43
N LEU A 852 -25.59 38.24 -8.40
CA LEU A 852 -25.65 37.15 -9.38
C LEU A 852 -26.30 35.86 -8.84
N VAL A 853 -26.61 35.75 -7.53
CA VAL A 853 -27.22 34.55 -6.91
C VAL A 853 -28.50 34.11 -7.60
N GLN A 854 -29.32 35.05 -8.11
CA GLN A 854 -30.57 34.73 -8.79
C GLN A 854 -30.42 34.41 -10.28
N ASN A 855 -29.23 34.57 -10.85
CA ASN A 855 -28.98 34.29 -12.25
C ASN A 855 -28.50 32.82 -12.41
N PRO A 856 -29.31 31.94 -13.03
CA PRO A 856 -28.96 30.54 -13.16
C PRO A 856 -27.80 30.31 -14.16
N VAL A 857 -27.60 31.22 -15.12
CA VAL A 857 -26.44 31.19 -16.04
C VAL A 857 -25.15 31.50 -15.28
N ALA A 858 -25.17 32.53 -14.42
CA ALA A 858 -24.01 32.89 -13.61
C ALA A 858 -23.61 31.75 -12.65
N SER A 859 -24.60 31.09 -12.04
CA SER A 859 -24.35 29.92 -11.17
C SER A 859 -23.75 28.74 -11.92
N LEU A 860 -24.16 28.50 -13.17
CA LEU A 860 -23.60 27.44 -14.01
C LEU A 860 -22.15 27.76 -14.43
N VAL A 861 -21.88 28.99 -14.88
CA VAL A 861 -20.52 29.43 -15.24
C VAL A 861 -19.60 29.36 -14.02
N GLN A 862 -20.08 29.77 -12.85
CA GLN A 862 -19.34 29.66 -11.60
C GLN A 862 -19.00 28.20 -11.27
N ALA A 863 -19.95 27.27 -11.42
CA ALA A 863 -19.69 25.85 -11.18
C ALA A 863 -18.65 25.26 -12.16
N GLN A 864 -18.71 25.64 -13.45
CA GLN A 864 -17.70 25.24 -14.43
C GLN A 864 -16.30 25.78 -14.08
N LEU A 865 -16.20 27.03 -13.63
CA LEU A 865 -14.94 27.62 -13.16
C LEU A 865 -14.42 26.94 -11.88
N MET A 866 -15.32 26.62 -10.93
CA MET A 866 -14.96 25.85 -9.74
C MET A 866 -14.38 24.48 -10.12
N MET A 867 -14.97 23.78 -11.10
CA MET A 867 -14.40 22.53 -11.61
C MET A 867 -13.02 22.72 -12.27
N ALA A 868 -12.83 23.81 -13.03
CA ALA A 868 -11.56 24.13 -13.68
C ALA A 868 -10.43 24.44 -12.68
N VAL A 869 -10.76 25.11 -11.57
CA VAL A 869 -9.82 25.43 -10.48
C VAL A 869 -9.57 24.23 -9.56
N GLY A 870 -10.49 23.25 -9.54
CA GLY A 870 -10.37 22.04 -8.72
C GLY A 870 -11.30 21.95 -7.52
N ARG A 871 -12.15 22.96 -7.30
CA ARG A 871 -13.20 23.02 -6.26
C ARG A 871 -14.44 22.21 -6.68
N THR A 872 -14.23 20.93 -6.97
CA THR A 872 -15.23 20.08 -7.64
C THR A 872 -16.39 19.70 -6.73
N GLU A 873 -16.16 19.52 -5.42
CA GLU A 873 -17.23 19.23 -4.45
C GLU A 873 -18.22 20.39 -4.34
N GLU A 874 -17.70 21.62 -4.20
CA GLU A 874 -18.53 22.84 -4.13
C GLU A 874 -19.31 23.07 -5.44
N ALA A 875 -18.66 22.81 -6.59
CA ALA A 875 -19.33 22.84 -7.88
C ALA A 875 -20.49 21.83 -7.95
N TRP A 876 -20.26 20.61 -7.46
CA TRP A 876 -21.27 19.56 -7.43
C TRP A 876 -22.46 19.91 -6.53
N GLU A 877 -22.21 20.41 -5.32
CA GLU A 877 -23.27 20.84 -4.40
C GLU A 877 -24.15 21.93 -5.02
N ARG A 878 -23.51 22.90 -5.70
CA ARG A 878 -24.23 23.96 -6.39
C ARG A 878 -25.06 23.43 -7.56
N LEU A 879 -24.47 22.56 -8.38
CA LEU A 879 -25.14 21.97 -9.55
C LEU A 879 -26.33 21.09 -9.15
N GLU A 880 -26.21 20.20 -8.16
CA GLU A 880 -27.34 19.40 -7.69
C GLU A 880 -28.40 20.27 -6.99
N GLY A 881 -27.99 21.35 -6.30
CA GLY A 881 -28.90 22.34 -5.73
C GLY A 881 -29.75 23.08 -6.78
N MET A 882 -29.26 23.20 -8.01
CA MET A 882 -29.98 23.83 -9.13
C MET A 882 -31.10 22.95 -9.71
N ALA A 883 -31.16 21.65 -9.38
CA ALA A 883 -32.12 20.71 -9.96
C ALA A 883 -33.60 21.12 -9.81
N ALA A 884 -33.92 21.91 -8.78
CA ALA A 884 -35.28 22.39 -8.51
C ALA A 884 -35.72 23.54 -9.44
N TYR A 885 -34.78 24.31 -10.00
CA TYR A 885 -35.07 25.54 -10.76
C TYR A 885 -34.89 25.37 -12.27
N VAL A 886 -34.22 24.31 -12.72
CA VAL A 886 -33.79 24.06 -14.10
C VAL A 886 -34.71 23.03 -14.80
N GLN A 887 -36.03 23.18 -14.64
CA GLN A 887 -37.05 22.25 -15.19
C GLN A 887 -37.94 22.91 -16.25
N SER A 888 -37.40 23.87 -17.00
CA SER A 888 -38.18 24.77 -17.86
C SER A 888 -38.16 24.39 -19.34
N GLY A 889 -37.41 23.35 -19.73
CA GLY A 889 -37.22 22.92 -21.11
C GLY A 889 -36.36 23.89 -21.92
N THR A 890 -35.45 24.62 -21.27
CA THR A 890 -34.59 25.63 -21.90
C THR A 890 -33.21 25.07 -22.27
N GLU A 891 -32.46 25.75 -23.14
CA GLU A 891 -31.06 25.39 -23.46
C GLU A 891 -30.17 25.29 -22.21
N LEU A 892 -30.50 26.05 -21.16
CA LEU A 892 -29.81 26.00 -19.88
C LEU A 892 -29.93 24.63 -19.19
N ASP A 893 -31.06 23.95 -19.39
CA ASP A 893 -31.32 22.63 -18.79
C ASP A 893 -30.38 21.57 -19.36
N SER A 894 -30.09 21.64 -20.67
CA SER A 894 -29.13 20.76 -21.35
C SER A 894 -27.71 20.96 -20.80
N VAL A 895 -27.23 22.21 -20.78
CA VAL A 895 -25.88 22.53 -20.28
C VAL A 895 -25.74 22.15 -18.80
N TRP A 896 -26.79 22.34 -17.99
CA TRP A 896 -26.83 21.93 -16.59
C TRP A 896 -26.72 20.41 -16.44
N ARG A 897 -27.51 19.61 -17.17
CA ARG A 897 -27.46 18.13 -17.07
C ARG A 897 -26.08 17.60 -17.42
N VAL A 898 -25.48 18.08 -18.51
CA VAL A 898 -24.14 17.65 -18.96
C VAL A 898 -23.07 18.07 -17.95
N THR A 899 -23.09 19.31 -17.46
CA THR A 899 -22.11 19.79 -16.47
C THR A 899 -22.25 19.05 -15.14
N THR A 900 -23.48 18.79 -14.68
CA THR A 900 -23.78 18.01 -13.46
C THR A 900 -23.35 16.56 -13.61
N ALA A 901 -23.50 15.99 -14.81
CA ALA A 901 -23.00 14.65 -15.11
C ALA A 901 -21.47 14.59 -14.98
N TYR A 902 -20.73 15.58 -15.49
CA TYR A 902 -19.28 15.66 -15.35
C TYR A 902 -18.82 15.79 -13.89
N ALA A 903 -19.50 16.61 -13.08
CA ALA A 903 -19.21 16.73 -11.65
C ALA A 903 -19.47 15.41 -10.88
N ASN A 904 -20.50 14.66 -11.25
CA ASN A 904 -20.77 13.34 -10.67
C ASN A 904 -19.73 12.29 -11.08
N VAL A 905 -19.26 12.32 -12.34
CA VAL A 905 -18.19 11.41 -12.82
C VAL A 905 -16.88 11.66 -12.11
N ALA A 906 -16.53 12.92 -11.85
CA ALA A 906 -15.33 13.29 -11.11
C ALA A 906 -15.23 12.53 -9.76
N ASN A 907 -16.33 12.49 -8.99
CA ASN A 907 -16.41 11.74 -7.73
C ASN A 907 -16.55 10.21 -7.92
N GLY A 908 -16.98 9.76 -9.10
CA GLY A 908 -17.29 8.35 -9.39
C GLY A 908 -18.73 7.95 -9.06
N ASN A 909 -19.67 8.90 -9.08
CA ASN A 909 -21.12 8.68 -8.97
C ASN A 909 -21.73 8.33 -10.33
N TYR A 910 -21.27 7.20 -10.89
CA TYR A 910 -21.59 6.84 -12.26
C TYR A 910 -23.08 6.54 -12.52
N SER A 911 -23.83 6.08 -11.51
CA SER A 911 -25.27 5.83 -11.64
C SER A 911 -26.04 7.12 -11.93
N ARG A 912 -25.75 8.19 -11.19
CA ARG A 912 -26.36 9.51 -11.38
C ARG A 912 -25.99 10.12 -12.73
N THR A 913 -24.74 9.94 -13.16
CA THR A 913 -24.30 10.37 -14.50
C THR A 913 -25.10 9.68 -15.62
N VAL A 914 -25.26 8.36 -15.55
CA VAL A 914 -26.02 7.61 -16.57
C VAL A 914 -27.48 8.06 -16.61
N GLU A 915 -28.08 8.34 -15.45
CA GLU A 915 -29.42 8.91 -15.37
C GLU A 915 -29.52 10.27 -16.09
N LEU A 916 -28.61 11.20 -15.79
CA LEU A 916 -28.59 12.55 -16.38
C LEU A 916 -28.37 12.50 -17.90
N PHE A 917 -27.44 11.67 -18.39
CA PHE A 917 -27.24 11.51 -19.84
C PHE A 917 -28.43 10.85 -20.53
N SER A 918 -29.11 9.91 -19.88
CA SER A 918 -30.32 9.29 -20.46
C SER A 918 -31.47 10.30 -20.56
N GLN A 919 -31.68 11.12 -19.52
CA GLN A 919 -32.65 12.21 -19.56
C GLN A 919 -32.35 13.23 -20.67
N GLU A 920 -31.06 13.54 -20.89
CA GLU A 920 -30.66 14.45 -21.95
C GLU A 920 -30.85 13.86 -23.35
N LEU A 921 -30.54 12.57 -23.53
CA LEU A 921 -30.80 11.85 -24.79
C LEU A 921 -32.30 11.84 -25.13
N ASP A 922 -33.16 11.62 -24.14
CA ASP A 922 -34.62 11.66 -24.31
C ASP A 922 -35.09 13.07 -24.71
N GLU A 923 -34.59 14.12 -24.07
CA GLU A 923 -34.96 15.50 -24.39
C GLU A 923 -34.43 15.93 -25.77
N LEU A 924 -33.20 15.53 -26.14
CA LEU A 924 -32.65 15.78 -27.47
C LEU A 924 -33.48 15.11 -28.56
N ALA A 925 -33.97 13.89 -28.32
CA ALA A 925 -34.87 13.21 -29.26
C ALA A 925 -36.19 13.97 -29.45
N VAL A 926 -36.78 14.48 -28.35
CA VAL A 926 -38.00 15.31 -28.38
C VAL A 926 -37.73 16.64 -29.09
N SER A 927 -36.61 17.30 -28.81
CA SER A 927 -36.20 18.57 -29.42
C SER A 927 -35.96 18.43 -30.92
N ARG A 928 -35.27 17.35 -31.34
CA ARG A 928 -35.06 17.02 -32.76
C ARG A 928 -36.40 16.82 -33.48
N LEU A 929 -37.33 16.06 -32.89
CA LEU A 929 -38.66 15.87 -33.45
C LEU A 929 -39.43 17.20 -33.57
N ARG A 930 -39.41 18.05 -32.54
CA ARG A 930 -40.03 19.38 -32.60
C ARG A 930 -39.42 20.25 -33.70
N SER A 931 -38.09 20.32 -33.79
CA SER A 931 -37.38 21.07 -34.83
C SER A 931 -37.74 20.61 -36.25
N LEU A 932 -37.85 19.29 -36.47
CA LEU A 932 -38.30 18.72 -37.75
C LEU A 932 -39.78 19.01 -38.05
N LEU A 933 -40.65 18.99 -37.04
CA LEU A 933 -42.07 19.33 -37.18
C LEU A 933 -42.27 20.82 -37.45
N ASP A 934 -41.51 21.70 -36.79
CA ASP A 934 -41.51 23.14 -37.01
C ASP A 934 -40.91 23.52 -38.38
N GLY A 935 -40.00 22.70 -38.90
CA GLY A 935 -39.48 22.79 -40.26
C GLY A 935 -40.42 22.24 -41.35
N SER A 936 -41.48 21.50 -40.98
CA SER A 936 -42.41 20.87 -41.91
C SER A 936 -43.41 21.85 -42.51
N PRO A 937 -43.65 21.85 -43.83
CA PRO A 937 -44.60 22.75 -44.48
C PRO A 937 -46.07 22.49 -44.11
N LEU A 938 -46.38 21.40 -43.40
CA LEU A 938 -47.74 20.96 -43.09
C LEU A 938 -48.20 21.32 -41.67
N ILE A 939 -47.32 21.80 -40.80
CA ILE A 939 -47.62 22.08 -39.38
C ILE A 939 -47.40 23.57 -39.14
N SER A 940 -48.44 24.36 -39.42
CA SER A 940 -48.43 25.81 -39.30
C SER A 940 -48.63 26.24 -37.83
N GLY A 941 -47.56 26.20 -37.02
CA GLY A 941 -47.50 26.86 -35.71
C GLY A 941 -46.75 28.20 -35.71
N VAL A 942 -45.96 28.47 -36.75
CA VAL A 942 -45.06 29.63 -36.81
C VAL A 942 -45.81 30.89 -37.30
N PRO A 943 -45.68 32.06 -36.65
CA PRO A 943 -46.31 33.31 -37.09
C PRO A 943 -45.92 33.67 -38.54
N LEU A 944 -46.88 34.15 -39.33
CA LEU A 944 -46.76 34.44 -40.78
C LEU A 944 -45.52 35.29 -41.16
N LYS A 945 -45.00 36.11 -40.24
CA LYS A 945 -43.78 36.92 -40.43
C LYS A 945 -42.48 36.10 -40.43
N GLN A 946 -42.40 35.02 -39.66
CA GLN A 946 -41.23 34.11 -39.62
C GLN A 946 -41.31 33.03 -40.71
N GLN A 947 -42.52 32.72 -41.20
CA GLN A 947 -42.71 31.85 -42.36
C GLN A 947 -42.01 32.38 -43.62
N LEU A 948 -41.74 33.69 -43.74
CA LEU A 948 -41.15 34.28 -44.95
C LEU A 948 -39.63 34.10 -45.06
N PHE A 949 -38.92 33.69 -44.00
CA PHE A 949 -37.47 33.53 -44.06
C PHE A 949 -37.08 32.07 -44.37
N ALA A 950 -36.82 31.78 -45.63
CA ALA A 950 -36.20 30.52 -46.05
C ALA A 950 -34.90 30.22 -45.27
N ALA A 951 -34.19 31.26 -44.82
CA ALA A 951 -32.97 31.16 -44.04
C ALA A 951 -33.18 30.57 -42.63
N SER A 952 -34.28 30.89 -41.92
CA SER A 952 -34.53 30.31 -40.59
C SER A 952 -34.93 28.84 -40.69
N ARG A 953 -35.74 28.49 -41.70
CA ARG A 953 -36.09 27.09 -42.01
C ARG A 953 -34.87 26.28 -42.47
N ALA A 954 -34.01 26.87 -43.30
CA ALA A 954 -32.75 26.26 -43.69
C ALA A 954 -31.83 26.04 -42.49
N ARG A 955 -31.76 27.01 -41.55
CA ARG A 955 -30.99 26.87 -40.32
C ARG A 955 -31.51 25.75 -39.42
N SER A 956 -32.82 25.70 -39.12
CA SER A 956 -33.40 24.63 -38.30
C SER A 956 -33.26 23.25 -38.96
N ALA A 957 -33.38 23.18 -40.29
CA ALA A 957 -33.11 21.96 -41.04
C ALA A 957 -31.62 21.56 -40.97
N LEU A 958 -30.69 22.51 -41.08
CA LEU A 958 -29.24 22.27 -40.95
C LEU A 958 -28.86 21.82 -39.54
N GLU A 959 -29.42 22.46 -38.50
CA GLU A 959 -29.24 22.04 -37.10
C GLU A 959 -29.79 20.60 -36.90
N ALA A 960 -30.99 20.30 -37.40
CA ALA A 960 -31.59 18.96 -37.34
C ALA A 960 -30.80 17.88 -38.10
N LEU A 961 -30.08 18.26 -39.16
CA LEU A 961 -29.31 17.34 -40.00
C LEU A 961 -27.88 17.10 -39.51
N TYR A 962 -27.24 18.10 -38.89
CA TYR A 962 -25.81 18.01 -38.53
C TYR A 962 -25.55 18.13 -37.03
N SER A 963 -26.13 19.10 -36.31
CA SER A 963 -25.77 19.34 -34.90
C SER A 963 -26.40 18.35 -33.94
N PHE A 964 -27.68 18.01 -34.12
CA PHE A 964 -28.37 17.07 -33.23
C PHE A 964 -27.80 15.65 -33.29
N PRO A 965 -27.52 15.06 -34.48
CA PRO A 965 -26.91 13.73 -34.55
C PRO A 965 -25.52 13.67 -33.91
N ASP A 966 -24.70 14.72 -34.06
CA ASP A 966 -23.37 14.77 -33.44
C ASP A 966 -23.44 14.89 -31.91
N GLN A 967 -24.35 15.70 -31.37
CA GLN A 967 -24.57 15.80 -29.92
C GLN A 967 -25.09 14.47 -29.34
N GLN A 968 -26.04 13.82 -30.02
CA GLN A 968 -26.56 12.52 -29.63
C GLN A 968 -25.45 11.45 -29.64
N SER A 969 -24.64 11.42 -30.69
CA SER A 969 -23.48 10.53 -30.83
C SER A 969 -22.46 10.72 -29.70
N LEU A 970 -22.13 11.97 -29.37
CA LEU A 970 -21.21 12.29 -28.27
C LEU A 970 -21.76 11.81 -26.91
N LEU A 971 -23.03 12.04 -26.62
CA LEU A 971 -23.65 11.64 -25.35
C LEU A 971 -23.76 10.12 -25.22
N LEU A 972 -24.14 9.41 -26.29
CA LEU A 972 -24.14 7.94 -26.32
C LEU A 972 -22.73 7.38 -26.10
N PHE A 973 -21.73 7.98 -26.76
CA PHE A 973 -20.33 7.60 -26.57
C PHE A 973 -19.87 7.83 -25.12
N GLN A 974 -20.14 8.99 -24.53
CA GLN A 974 -19.79 9.29 -23.15
C GLN A 974 -20.52 8.37 -22.16
N ARG A 975 -21.80 8.08 -22.37
CA ARG A 975 -22.56 7.11 -21.55
C ARG A 975 -21.94 5.71 -21.65
N ALA A 976 -21.57 5.28 -22.85
CA ALA A 976 -20.89 4.01 -23.07
C ALA A 976 -19.55 3.93 -22.34
N LEU A 977 -18.74 5.01 -22.34
CA LEU A 977 -17.48 5.06 -21.58
C LEU A 977 -17.71 4.93 -20.07
N ILE A 978 -18.76 5.54 -19.52
CA ILE A 978 -19.11 5.45 -18.10
C ILE A 978 -19.64 4.06 -17.75
N GLU A 979 -20.48 3.46 -18.59
CA GLU A 979 -20.94 2.08 -18.40
C GLU A 979 -19.77 1.07 -18.50
N LEU A 980 -18.78 1.34 -19.36
CA LEU A 980 -17.51 0.63 -19.38
C LEU A 980 -16.73 0.81 -18.08
N GLN A 981 -16.59 2.01 -17.53
CA GLN A 981 -15.92 2.21 -16.25
C GLN A 981 -16.65 1.55 -15.07
N GLN A 982 -17.97 1.38 -15.15
CA GLN A 982 -18.76 0.62 -14.16
C GLN A 982 -18.63 -0.89 -14.29
N GLY A 983 -18.33 -1.40 -15.49
CA GLY A 983 -18.30 -2.83 -15.80
C GLY A 983 -19.58 -3.39 -16.42
N ARG A 984 -20.50 -2.55 -16.89
CA ARG A 984 -21.75 -2.94 -17.59
C ARG A 984 -21.50 -2.99 -19.10
N LEU A 985 -20.79 -4.03 -19.53
CA LEU A 985 -20.32 -4.21 -20.90
C LEU A 985 -21.48 -4.32 -21.90
N SER A 986 -22.56 -4.98 -21.51
CA SER A 986 -23.73 -5.22 -22.37
C SER A 986 -24.45 -3.92 -22.73
N ARG A 987 -24.59 -3.00 -21.76
CA ARG A 987 -25.20 -1.67 -21.99
C ARG A 987 -24.29 -0.78 -22.81
N ALA A 988 -23.00 -0.77 -22.51
CA ALA A 988 -22.04 -0.01 -23.31
C ALA A 988 -22.03 -0.47 -24.77
N ARG A 989 -22.23 -1.76 -25.05
CA ARG A 989 -22.37 -2.28 -26.41
C ARG A 989 -23.60 -1.74 -27.10
N ALA A 990 -24.74 -1.77 -26.42
CA ALA A 990 -25.98 -1.21 -26.95
C ALA A 990 -25.83 0.27 -27.30
N ASP A 991 -25.22 1.06 -26.41
CA ASP A 991 -24.99 2.50 -26.62
C ASP A 991 -24.08 2.79 -27.82
N LEU A 992 -22.99 2.02 -27.99
CA LEU A 992 -22.08 2.18 -29.12
C LEU A 992 -22.75 1.79 -30.45
N SER A 993 -23.50 0.68 -30.47
CA SER A 993 -24.25 0.27 -31.67
C SER A 993 -25.36 1.28 -32.01
N GLU A 994 -26.05 1.82 -31.00
CA GLU A 994 -27.04 2.87 -31.18
C GLU A 994 -26.40 4.13 -31.79
N ALA A 995 -25.25 4.57 -31.27
CA ALA A 995 -24.54 5.74 -31.78
C ALA A 995 -24.16 5.59 -33.27
N LEU A 996 -23.66 4.41 -33.68
CA LEU A 996 -23.32 4.12 -35.07
C LEU A 996 -24.54 4.09 -35.99
N SER A 997 -25.71 3.68 -35.49
CA SER A 997 -26.96 3.63 -36.25
C SER A 997 -27.66 4.98 -36.36
N ALA A 998 -27.61 5.78 -35.28
CA ALA A 998 -28.33 7.05 -35.17
C ALA A 998 -27.64 8.20 -35.91
N ALA A 999 -26.29 8.21 -35.91
CA ALA A 999 -25.47 9.25 -36.50
C ALA A 999 -24.25 8.63 -37.22
N PRO A 1000 -24.46 8.01 -38.40
CA PRO A 1000 -23.43 7.24 -39.08
C PRO A 1000 -22.25 8.09 -39.57
N ASP A 1001 -22.43 9.39 -39.83
CA ASP A 1001 -21.38 10.30 -40.30
C ASP A 1001 -20.87 11.24 -39.18
N SER A 1002 -21.04 10.87 -37.92
CA SER A 1002 -20.65 11.73 -36.79
C SER A 1002 -19.15 11.97 -36.71
N ALA A 1003 -18.76 13.16 -36.23
CA ALA A 1003 -17.36 13.51 -35.94
C ALA A 1003 -16.68 12.54 -34.95
N PHE A 1004 -17.45 11.90 -34.06
CA PHE A 1004 -16.94 10.96 -33.05
C PHE A 1004 -16.91 9.50 -33.53
N ARG A 1005 -17.36 9.22 -34.76
CA ARG A 1005 -17.38 7.87 -35.35
C ARG A 1005 -16.04 7.13 -35.20
N PRO A 1006 -14.85 7.73 -35.42
CA PRO A 1006 -13.59 7.01 -35.30
C PRO A 1006 -13.38 6.34 -33.94
N LEU A 1007 -13.72 7.04 -32.84
CA LEU A 1007 -13.63 6.45 -31.49
C LEU A 1007 -14.76 5.46 -31.23
N ILE A 1008 -15.98 5.74 -31.67
CA ILE A 1008 -17.12 4.84 -31.46
C ILE A 1008 -16.86 3.50 -32.15
N VAL A 1009 -16.39 3.52 -33.40
CA VAL A 1009 -15.96 2.32 -34.15
C VAL A 1009 -14.83 1.61 -33.42
N TYR A 1010 -13.83 2.35 -32.92
CA TYR A 1010 -12.72 1.76 -32.18
C TYR A 1010 -13.17 1.04 -30.90
N TYR A 1011 -13.97 1.68 -30.05
CA TYR A 1011 -14.49 1.06 -28.83
C TYR A 1011 -15.52 -0.05 -29.12
N HIS A 1012 -16.30 0.06 -30.21
CA HIS A 1012 -17.17 -1.00 -30.68
C HIS A 1012 -16.37 -2.24 -31.10
N TYR A 1013 -15.27 -2.05 -31.83
CA TYR A 1013 -14.33 -3.10 -32.21
C TYR A 1013 -13.70 -3.76 -30.97
N LEU A 1014 -13.33 -2.99 -29.95
CA LEU A 1014 -12.82 -3.57 -28.70
C LEU A 1014 -13.85 -4.51 -28.05
N GLN A 1015 -15.14 -4.18 -28.09
CA GLN A 1015 -16.20 -4.97 -27.48
C GLN A 1015 -16.73 -6.15 -28.31
N THR A 1016 -16.72 -6.04 -29.65
CA THR A 1016 -17.34 -7.03 -30.56
C THR A 1016 -16.31 -7.81 -31.38
N GLY A 1017 -15.14 -7.23 -31.63
CA GLY A 1017 -14.16 -7.74 -32.58
C GLY A 1017 -14.50 -7.47 -34.05
N GLU A 1018 -15.62 -6.81 -34.33
CA GLU A 1018 -16.05 -6.47 -35.68
C GLU A 1018 -15.37 -5.18 -36.15
N SER A 1019 -14.68 -5.24 -37.30
CA SER A 1019 -14.02 -4.08 -37.89
C SER A 1019 -14.99 -3.36 -38.83
N LEU A 1020 -15.35 -2.12 -38.47
CA LEU A 1020 -16.19 -1.24 -39.28
C LEU A 1020 -15.31 -0.13 -39.90
N PRO A 1021 -15.71 0.43 -41.07
CA PRO A 1021 -14.98 1.54 -41.66
C PRO A 1021 -15.04 2.78 -40.74
N ILE A 1022 -13.87 3.38 -40.54
CA ILE A 1022 -13.69 4.63 -39.75
C ILE A 1022 -14.42 5.79 -40.44
N GLU A 1023 -14.42 5.80 -41.77
CA GLU A 1023 -15.18 6.77 -42.57
C GLU A 1023 -16.68 6.47 -42.52
N GLY A 1024 -17.47 7.54 -42.53
CA GLY A 1024 -18.92 7.46 -42.59
C GLY A 1024 -19.41 6.97 -43.97
N PRO A 1025 -20.53 6.23 -44.03
CA PRO A 1025 -21.10 5.77 -45.29
C PRO A 1025 -21.50 6.91 -46.25
N GLY A 1026 -21.71 8.14 -45.75
CA GLY A 1026 -21.99 9.30 -46.60
C GLY A 1026 -20.78 9.80 -47.41
N VAL A 1027 -19.55 9.43 -47.00
CA VAL A 1027 -18.29 9.78 -47.69
C VAL A 1027 -17.94 8.74 -48.77
N GLN A 1028 -18.43 7.51 -48.63
CA GLN A 1028 -18.30 6.45 -49.63
C GLN A 1028 -19.33 6.65 -50.75
N ILE A 1029 -19.10 7.61 -51.65
CA ILE A 1029 -19.87 7.68 -52.90
C ILE A 1029 -19.46 6.47 -53.75
N PRO A 1030 -20.37 5.53 -54.07
CA PRO A 1030 -20.03 4.41 -54.95
C PRO A 1030 -19.74 4.96 -56.34
N ILE A 1031 -18.47 4.99 -56.74
CA ILE A 1031 -18.08 5.30 -58.12
C ILE A 1031 -18.46 4.07 -58.96
N TRP A 1032 -19.66 4.08 -59.55
CA TRP A 1032 -19.99 3.14 -60.62
C TRP A 1032 -19.40 3.62 -61.95
N SER A 1033 -19.02 2.70 -62.82
CA SER A 1033 -18.51 3.01 -64.16
C SER A 1033 -19.57 3.82 -64.93
N GLY A 1034 -19.23 5.07 -65.26
CA GLY A 1034 -20.11 6.03 -65.92
C GLY A 1034 -20.72 7.13 -65.03
N MET A 1035 -20.29 7.28 -63.77
CA MET A 1035 -20.73 8.41 -62.91
C MET A 1035 -20.21 9.77 -63.40
N PHE A 1036 -19.05 9.79 -64.08
CA PHE A 1036 -18.52 10.93 -64.78
C PHE A 1036 -18.50 10.59 -66.28
N ALA A 1037 -19.05 11.48 -67.11
CA ALA A 1037 -18.93 11.33 -68.56
C ALA A 1037 -17.45 11.40 -68.94
N ASP A 1038 -16.99 10.51 -69.82
CA ASP A 1038 -15.67 10.62 -70.44
C ASP A 1038 -15.67 11.90 -71.29
N ASP A 1039 -15.20 13.00 -70.73
CA ASP A 1039 -14.89 14.19 -71.52
C ASP A 1039 -13.67 13.88 -72.41
N PRO A 1040 -13.71 14.23 -73.70
CA PRO A 1040 -12.68 13.85 -74.64
C PRO A 1040 -11.38 14.57 -74.30
N VAL A 1041 -10.32 13.77 -74.20
CA VAL A 1041 -8.93 14.19 -74.10
C VAL A 1041 -8.64 15.33 -75.06
N SER A 1042 -8.33 16.51 -74.54
CA SER A 1042 -7.56 17.54 -75.23
C SER A 1042 -6.19 17.60 -74.59
N ASP A 1043 -5.19 17.11 -75.33
CA ASP A 1043 -3.78 17.38 -75.10
C ASP A 1043 -3.54 18.89 -75.05
N GLU A 1044 -3.01 19.40 -73.93
CA GLU A 1044 -1.98 20.45 -73.93
C GLU A 1044 -1.38 20.61 -72.52
N SER A 1045 -0.06 20.65 -72.50
CA SER A 1045 0.87 20.72 -71.37
C SER A 1045 0.73 21.98 -70.50
N THR A 1046 1.00 21.86 -69.19
CA THR A 1046 2.24 22.28 -68.45
C THR A 1046 1.93 22.78 -67.01
N GLU A 1047 2.83 22.40 -66.07
CA GLU A 1047 3.23 23.11 -64.83
C GLU A 1047 2.30 23.20 -63.60
N ALA A 1048 2.67 22.46 -62.54
CA ALA A 1048 2.94 22.94 -61.15
C ALA A 1048 2.92 21.74 -60.19
N ALA A 1049 4.09 21.19 -59.80
CA ALA A 1049 4.87 21.56 -58.61
C ALA A 1049 4.52 20.74 -57.35
N THR A 1050 5.26 19.65 -57.16
CA THR A 1050 5.50 18.97 -55.87
C THR A 1050 6.50 19.77 -55.02
N PRO A 1051 6.26 19.96 -53.71
CA PRO A 1051 7.30 20.38 -52.78
C PRO A 1051 7.84 19.15 -52.03
N ASP A 1052 9.07 18.74 -52.36
CA ASP A 1052 9.93 17.92 -51.50
C ASP A 1052 10.75 18.84 -50.57
N ALA A 1053 10.87 18.45 -49.31
CA ALA A 1053 11.65 19.16 -48.29
C ALA A 1053 13.08 18.61 -48.17
N GLU A 1054 14.03 19.53 -48.42
CA GLU A 1054 15.32 19.77 -47.74
C GLU A 1054 16.39 18.66 -47.59
N SER A 1055 17.34 18.72 -48.51
CA SER A 1055 18.82 18.69 -48.38
C SER A 1055 19.53 18.54 -47.01
N PRO A 1056 20.72 17.90 -47.04
CA PRO A 1056 21.92 18.34 -46.31
C PRO A 1056 23.09 18.76 -47.24
N GLN A 1057 23.90 19.71 -46.77
CA GLN A 1057 25.04 20.35 -47.46
C GLN A 1057 26.31 19.46 -47.60
N GLU A 1058 27.03 19.69 -48.71
CA GLU A 1058 28.45 19.43 -49.11
C GLU A 1058 29.50 19.33 -47.96
N SER A 1059 30.68 18.68 -48.01
CA SER A 1059 31.58 17.94 -48.95
C SER A 1059 32.89 17.62 -48.11
N PRO A 1060 34.06 17.09 -48.61
CA PRO A 1060 34.45 16.37 -49.84
C PRO A 1060 35.35 15.10 -49.60
N GLY A 1061 35.57 14.25 -50.62
CA GLY A 1061 36.70 13.30 -50.63
C GLY A 1061 36.61 12.10 -51.60
N ASP A 1062 37.18 12.26 -52.80
CA ASP A 1062 37.44 11.31 -53.91
C ASP A 1062 38.44 10.15 -53.56
N PRO A 1063 38.69 9.08 -54.37
CA PRO A 1063 38.16 8.66 -55.70
C PRO A 1063 37.93 7.10 -55.83
N PRO A 1064 38.06 6.37 -56.99
CA PRO A 1064 37.05 5.38 -57.45
C PRO A 1064 37.56 3.92 -57.59
N ALA A 1065 36.66 2.93 -57.80
CA ALA A 1065 36.98 1.70 -58.57
C ALA A 1065 35.75 0.78 -58.82
N GLU A 1066 35.47 0.56 -60.10
CA GLU A 1066 35.15 -0.72 -60.78
C GLU A 1066 34.01 -1.64 -60.29
N ALA A 1067 32.97 -1.75 -61.13
CA ALA A 1067 32.24 -3.00 -61.36
C ALA A 1067 33.10 -3.92 -62.29
N PRO A 1068 32.83 -5.24 -62.47
CA PRO A 1068 31.60 -5.68 -63.15
C PRO A 1068 31.04 -7.10 -62.83
N ALA A 1069 29.79 -7.29 -63.29
CA ALA A 1069 29.20 -8.45 -64.00
C ALA A 1069 29.08 -9.84 -63.34
N GLU A 1070 27.86 -10.42 -63.41
CA GLU A 1070 27.47 -11.57 -64.28
C GLU A 1070 26.02 -11.98 -63.94
N GLU A 1071 25.04 -11.73 -64.82
CA GLU A 1071 24.46 -12.66 -65.80
C GLU A 1071 23.57 -13.78 -65.21
N SER A 1072 22.25 -13.61 -65.38
CA SER A 1072 21.28 -14.71 -65.58
C SER A 1072 21.16 -14.98 -67.09
N PRO A 1073 20.69 -16.14 -67.60
CA PRO A 1073 19.23 -16.28 -67.83
C PRO A 1073 18.63 -17.73 -68.01
N SER A 1074 17.27 -17.76 -68.03
CA SER A 1074 16.33 -18.54 -68.89
C SER A 1074 16.21 -20.08 -68.78
N ALA A 1075 15.02 -20.64 -68.43
CA ALA A 1075 13.86 -21.11 -69.26
C ALA A 1075 13.98 -22.64 -69.59
N GLU A 1076 12.96 -23.52 -69.66
CA GLU A 1076 11.61 -23.44 -70.27
C GLU A 1076 10.72 -24.69 -69.92
N SER A 1077 9.39 -24.46 -69.80
CA SER A 1077 8.16 -25.25 -70.19
C SER A 1077 7.94 -26.76 -69.94
N VAL A 1078 6.69 -27.17 -69.57
CA VAL A 1078 5.64 -27.82 -70.43
C VAL A 1078 4.25 -27.83 -69.73
N GLU A 1079 3.19 -27.67 -70.54
CA GLU A 1079 1.73 -27.44 -70.31
C GLU A 1079 0.79 -28.68 -70.15
N GLU A 1080 -0.31 -28.49 -69.37
CA GLU A 1080 -1.78 -28.84 -69.47
C GLU A 1080 -2.33 -30.24 -69.89
N PRO A 1081 -3.67 -30.59 -69.75
CA PRO A 1081 -4.91 -29.85 -69.35
C PRO A 1081 -5.93 -30.58 -68.37
N PRO A 1082 -7.15 -30.01 -68.07
CA PRO A 1082 -8.16 -30.41 -67.04
C PRO A 1082 -9.50 -31.01 -67.64
N PRO A 1083 -10.67 -31.30 -66.95
CA PRO A 1083 -11.62 -30.30 -66.34
C PRO A 1083 -12.67 -30.75 -65.23
N GLU A 1084 -13.36 -29.76 -64.64
CA GLU A 1084 -14.75 -29.54 -64.10
C GLU A 1084 -15.82 -30.58 -63.60
N SER A 1085 -16.72 -30.03 -62.72
CA SER A 1085 -18.16 -30.33 -62.41
C SER A 1085 -18.50 -31.33 -61.27
N ALA A 1086 -19.54 -31.24 -60.40
CA ALA A 1086 -20.76 -30.42 -60.22
C ALA A 1086 -21.31 -30.54 -58.74
N LEU A 1087 -22.20 -29.63 -58.31
CA LEU A 1087 -23.08 -29.65 -57.09
C LEU A 1087 -24.22 -30.73 -57.21
N PRO A 1088 -25.21 -30.98 -56.26
CA PRO A 1088 -25.71 -30.23 -55.08
C PRO A 1088 -26.28 -31.02 -53.83
N ASP A 1089 -26.69 -30.27 -52.78
CA ASP A 1089 -27.84 -30.38 -51.82
C ASP A 1089 -28.28 -31.62 -50.99
N ALA A 1090 -28.76 -31.27 -49.76
CA ALA A 1090 -29.91 -31.81 -48.98
C ALA A 1090 -29.72 -32.77 -47.76
N ALA A 1091 -30.50 -32.47 -46.71
CA ALA A 1091 -30.60 -33.04 -45.35
C ALA A 1091 -31.51 -34.32 -45.24
N PRO A 1092 -32.10 -34.66 -44.07
CA PRO A 1092 -31.71 -35.45 -42.87
C PRO A 1092 -32.52 -36.82 -42.81
N PRO A 1093 -33.06 -37.40 -41.70
CA PRO A 1093 -32.62 -37.69 -40.31
C PRO A 1093 -32.77 -39.21 -39.87
N ALA A 1094 -32.46 -39.48 -38.59
CA ALA A 1094 -33.12 -40.41 -37.62
C ALA A 1094 -32.86 -41.95 -37.55
N ASP A 1095 -33.03 -42.42 -36.31
CA ASP A 1095 -33.26 -43.78 -35.75
C ASP A 1095 -32.05 -44.55 -35.16
N ALA A 1096 -31.98 -44.66 -33.82
CA ALA A 1096 -32.46 -45.79 -32.97
C ALA A 1096 -31.41 -46.92 -32.92
N GLU A 1097 -30.98 -47.53 -31.82
CA GLU A 1097 -31.66 -47.97 -30.60
C GLU A 1097 -30.60 -48.45 -29.56
N ARG A 1098 -31.04 -48.57 -28.30
CA ARG A 1098 -30.40 -49.05 -27.04
C ARG A 1098 -30.01 -50.57 -27.07
N PRO A 1099 -29.51 -51.28 -25.99
CA PRO A 1099 -29.65 -51.06 -24.52
C PRO A 1099 -28.42 -51.44 -23.62
N ASP A 1100 -28.20 -50.85 -22.43
CA ASP A 1100 -28.66 -51.17 -21.05
C ASP A 1100 -27.48 -51.56 -20.12
N SER A 1101 -27.31 -50.86 -18.98
CA SER A 1101 -27.50 -51.45 -17.64
C SER A 1101 -27.17 -50.46 -16.49
N SER A 1102 -28.20 -50.22 -15.67
CA SER A 1102 -28.26 -49.99 -14.20
C SER A 1102 -26.98 -49.64 -13.41
N ALA A 1103 -26.96 -48.77 -12.39
CA ALA A 1103 -27.96 -48.52 -11.36
C ALA A 1103 -27.70 -47.19 -10.60
N ALA A 1104 -28.80 -46.56 -10.16
CA ALA A 1104 -28.89 -45.51 -9.15
C ALA A 1104 -28.97 -46.16 -7.72
N PRO A 1105 -29.11 -45.46 -6.55
CA PRO A 1105 -29.67 -44.12 -6.36
C PRO A 1105 -29.00 -43.20 -5.31
N SER A 1106 -29.43 -41.94 -5.37
CA SER A 1106 -29.33 -40.91 -4.30
C SER A 1106 -30.20 -41.28 -3.08
N PRO A 1107 -30.03 -40.63 -1.92
CA PRO A 1107 -30.94 -39.51 -1.63
C PRO A 1107 -30.30 -38.30 -0.90
N ALA A 1108 -31.09 -37.22 -0.90
CA ALA A 1108 -30.91 -35.93 -0.25
C ALA A 1108 -30.82 -35.96 1.29
N GLU A 1109 -30.24 -34.91 1.89
CA GLU A 1109 -30.88 -33.97 2.85
C GLU A 1109 -29.84 -33.11 3.62
N SER A 1110 -30.23 -31.84 3.84
CA SER A 1110 -29.90 -30.93 4.96
C SER A 1110 -28.45 -30.73 5.44
N GLN A 1111 -27.90 -29.54 5.21
CA GLN A 1111 -27.62 -28.50 6.24
C GLN A 1111 -27.03 -27.24 5.58
#